data_AF-B7G9X5-F1
#
_entry.id   AF-B7G9X5-F1
#
_cell.length_a   1.000
_cell.length_b   1.000
_cell.length_c   1.000
_cell.angle_alpha   90.00
_cell.angle_beta   90.00
_cell.angle_gamma   90.00
#
_symmetry.space_group_name_H-M   'P 1'
#
loop_
_entity.id
_entity.type
_entity.pdbx_description
1 polymer ?
#
loop_
_entity_poly.entity_id
_entity_poly.type
_entity_poly.pdbx_seq_one_letter_code
_entity_poly.pdbx_strand_id
1 'polypeptide(L)'
;MNLLQHCVLGCMVCAIVAISIEHIKKMPFPLTSLSSCPIPSPCHSSKYFEFLHPSIAQLLSCEGSSASSIQLRIAVDPITRTIQWTDSDSMFSSPPNVEDLGPLARACEASLFRKDVVEEDNMMNLSSSQRSLLYLVEDSGDDPSTILFATLIALNQLEASIVRCVLDYNASSGAGAHSNAPPLQILLKKLNGAITGPLPCMLRQLLLPTGLNLRNVLWHGFVGALPTKAWLSLVIVLTVSLVKTCNLESMQRDKEAVNVALSRNSAIVQLRSFPTLEKVIERGENIAETLTTSCIPNTIPFTHMGLWRLCFDLLIRRQNPASLCVIMTILLEHTLRLRWCRVNNRPSDRLAQPNTFYVTLDGHGQRHQHDLVLHPYVLCSQSDQKGTALCNGLVDDVGGSLMALLTDVYTSSCGGPKLRAALAHGAWDGFLQNEIRAWKGTSRGDPAGLGEDHPEAATNEALWDIAMVLLAALEELAVPHGKQLLNYTPQFSFTATIVSSLQRAGNLLQDLQHTMQTNTTYLQFFHVSSSPLEFSVMSTSSKEVQQRSNEVLNKLAGNAAMWTVEDVFVEHGWNCRLSSLGATRALLDDIAIAASSFHTVLRDALEELDGDKQHRSRDRRRLLRIVASSEVALTVYRFAIFVALQSLDDALDTDGIEEPRRIHNLNATLRIRLSDEFLHGARDTSIAFAQQDELCAESLLRLDIFAVRQGSGYVCQYLNSSQAKQDGHVGLLPSRVAATQIDSHPVQWSRADSPLFNCGGQSCQTKVGTMNIALGGQRANIHVGRWNDCILCLSTGGNPGW
;
A
#
# COMPACT_ATOMS: atom_id res chain seq x y z
N MET A 1 -30.51 -55.55 -11.73
CA MET A 1 -29.16 -55.30 -11.17
C MET A 1 -28.93 -53.84 -10.81
N ASN A 2 -29.28 -52.85 -11.65
CA ASN A 2 -29.06 -51.43 -11.35
C ASN A 2 -29.76 -50.92 -10.07
N LEU A 3 -30.96 -51.43 -9.73
CA LEU A 3 -31.64 -51.08 -8.47
C LEU A 3 -30.87 -51.55 -7.22
N LEU A 4 -30.20 -52.71 -7.32
CA LEU A 4 -29.40 -53.25 -6.22
C LEU A 4 -28.13 -52.42 -6.01
N GLN A 5 -27.52 -51.94 -7.11
CA GLN A 5 -26.34 -51.07 -7.07
C GLN A 5 -26.64 -49.71 -6.42
N HIS A 6 -27.80 -49.10 -6.71
CA HIS A 6 -28.21 -47.85 -6.08
C HIS A 6 -28.55 -48.02 -4.59
N CYS A 7 -29.19 -49.13 -4.21
CA CYS A 7 -29.43 -49.42 -2.78
C CYS A 7 -28.12 -49.67 -2.02
N VAL A 8 -27.16 -50.40 -2.60
CA VAL A 8 -25.86 -50.63 -1.95
C VAL A 8 -25.07 -49.33 -1.81
N LEU A 9 -25.08 -48.47 -2.83
CA LEU A 9 -24.43 -47.16 -2.76
C LEU A 9 -25.10 -46.24 -1.73
N GLY A 10 -26.43 -46.22 -1.67
CA GLY A 10 -27.19 -45.47 -0.66
C GLY A 10 -26.93 -45.98 0.76
N CYS A 11 -26.88 -47.30 0.97
CA CYS A 11 -26.53 -47.88 2.26
C CYS A 11 -25.08 -47.61 2.66
N MET A 12 -24.13 -47.60 1.71
CA MET A 12 -22.74 -47.23 1.99
C MET A 12 -22.59 -45.76 2.36
N VAL A 13 -23.29 -44.84 1.66
CA VAL A 13 -23.29 -43.42 2.01
C VAL A 13 -23.91 -43.20 3.39
N CYS A 14 -25.04 -43.83 3.69
CA CYS A 14 -25.66 -43.77 5.01
C CYS A 14 -24.75 -44.36 6.10
N ALA A 15 -24.03 -45.45 5.82
CA ALA A 15 -23.07 -46.04 6.75
C ALA A 15 -21.84 -45.15 6.97
N ILE A 16 -21.31 -44.51 5.93
CA ILE A 16 -20.19 -43.55 6.04
C ILE A 16 -20.62 -42.31 6.83
N VAL A 17 -21.83 -41.80 6.58
CA VAL A 17 -22.39 -40.68 7.34
C VAL A 17 -22.64 -41.08 8.80
N ALA A 18 -23.19 -42.27 9.05
CA ALA A 18 -23.41 -42.76 10.41
C ALA A 18 -22.10 -43.00 11.16
N ILE A 19 -21.10 -43.61 10.52
CA ILE A 19 -19.76 -43.83 11.09
C ILE A 19 -19.08 -42.49 11.34
N SER A 20 -19.20 -41.51 10.45
CA SER A 20 -18.65 -40.16 10.64
C SER A 20 -19.31 -39.45 11.81
N ILE A 21 -20.64 -39.52 11.93
CA ILE A 21 -21.39 -38.97 13.07
C ILE A 21 -21.01 -39.68 14.38
N GLU A 22 -20.81 -41.00 14.36
CA GLU A 22 -20.44 -41.77 15.55
C GLU A 22 -18.96 -41.56 15.93
N HIS A 23 -18.07 -41.32 14.96
CA HIS A 23 -16.69 -40.90 15.20
C HIS A 23 -16.62 -39.49 15.78
N ILE A 24 -17.43 -38.56 15.26
CA ILE A 24 -17.59 -37.20 15.80
C ILE A 24 -18.13 -37.24 17.23
N LYS A 25 -19.02 -38.20 17.58
CA LYS A 25 -19.52 -38.41 18.95
C LYS A 25 -18.52 -39.08 19.89
N LYS A 26 -17.53 -39.81 19.38
CA LYS A 26 -16.54 -40.58 20.18
C LYS A 26 -15.16 -39.90 20.28
N MET A 27 -14.90 -38.83 19.54
CA MET A 27 -13.71 -37.99 19.78
C MET A 27 -13.83 -37.30 21.14
N PRO A 28 -12.81 -37.36 22.01
CA PRO A 28 -12.81 -36.69 23.30
C PRO A 28 -12.47 -35.20 23.10
N PHE A 29 -13.35 -34.45 22.44
CA PHE A 29 -13.33 -32.99 22.45
C PHE A 29 -14.74 -32.49 22.72
N PRO A 30 -14.98 -31.77 23.82
CA PRO A 30 -16.32 -31.37 24.20
C PRO A 30 -16.74 -30.12 23.41
N LEU A 31 -17.25 -30.31 22.20
CA LEU A 31 -17.85 -29.20 21.43
C LEU A 31 -19.29 -28.86 21.88
N THR A 32 -19.94 -29.73 22.66
CA THR A 32 -21.28 -29.48 23.21
C THR A 32 -21.30 -28.85 24.61
N SER A 33 -20.14 -28.48 25.19
CA SER A 33 -20.08 -27.76 26.47
C SER A 33 -19.28 -26.45 26.44
N LEU A 34 -18.96 -25.90 25.26
CA LEU A 34 -18.32 -24.58 25.16
C LEU A 34 -19.29 -23.40 25.44
N SER A 35 -20.59 -23.66 25.57
CA SER A 35 -21.58 -22.69 26.09
C SER A 35 -21.60 -22.59 27.62
N SER A 36 -20.79 -23.38 28.33
CA SER A 36 -20.77 -23.41 29.80
C SER A 36 -19.36 -23.61 30.38
N CYS A 37 -18.34 -23.00 29.78
CA CYS A 37 -17.19 -22.61 30.59
C CYS A 37 -17.71 -21.59 31.61
N PRO A 38 -17.63 -21.83 32.93
CA PRO A 38 -17.98 -20.81 33.90
C PRO A 38 -17.12 -19.59 33.59
N ILE A 39 -17.79 -18.47 33.29
CA ILE A 39 -17.16 -17.16 33.22
C ILE A 39 -16.28 -17.07 34.49
N PRO A 40 -14.95 -16.95 34.35
CA PRO A 40 -14.07 -16.93 35.51
C PRO A 40 -14.52 -15.80 36.44
N SER A 41 -14.63 -16.11 37.73
CA SER A 41 -15.00 -15.15 38.79
C SER A 41 -14.20 -13.83 38.69
N PRO A 42 -14.75 -12.66 39.10
CA PRO A 42 -14.32 -11.33 38.62
C PRO A 42 -12.95 -10.81 39.09
N CYS A 43 -12.08 -11.61 39.70
CA CYS A 43 -10.74 -11.18 40.15
C CYS A 43 -9.63 -11.46 39.12
N HIS A 44 -9.95 -11.47 37.82
CA HIS A 44 -9.10 -11.99 36.72
C HIS A 44 -8.65 -10.98 35.66
N SER A 45 -8.82 -9.67 35.88
CA SER A 45 -8.45 -8.63 34.91
C SER A 45 -7.00 -8.69 34.40
N SER A 46 -6.07 -9.21 35.20
CA SER A 46 -4.66 -9.33 34.80
C SER A 46 -4.43 -10.24 33.59
N LYS A 47 -5.37 -11.16 33.27
CA LYS A 47 -5.20 -12.12 32.18
C LYS A 47 -5.39 -11.50 30.79
N TYR A 48 -6.18 -10.44 30.66
CA TYR A 48 -6.43 -9.78 29.36
C TYR A 48 -5.25 -8.91 28.90
N PHE A 49 -4.38 -8.54 29.83
CA PHE A 49 -3.35 -7.51 29.62
C PHE A 49 -1.92 -8.05 29.82
N GLU A 50 -1.71 -9.35 29.61
CA GLU A 50 -0.41 -10.01 29.79
C GLU A 50 0.71 -9.36 28.93
N PHE A 51 0.36 -8.81 27.77
CA PHE A 51 1.30 -8.19 26.83
C PHE A 51 1.40 -6.67 26.98
N LEU A 52 0.96 -6.12 28.12
CA LEU A 52 1.07 -4.70 28.42
C LEU A 52 1.96 -4.47 29.64
N HIS A 53 2.64 -3.33 29.63
CA HIS A 53 3.22 -2.81 30.86
C HIS A 53 2.13 -2.59 31.92
N PRO A 54 2.38 -2.90 33.22
CA PRO A 54 1.36 -2.81 34.28
C PRO A 54 0.64 -1.47 34.36
N SER A 55 1.33 -0.36 34.09
CA SER A 55 0.70 0.97 34.08
C SER A 55 -0.35 1.12 32.97
N ILE A 56 -0.10 0.58 31.78
CA ILE A 56 -1.07 0.60 30.67
C ILE A 56 -2.22 -0.35 30.98
N ALA A 57 -1.92 -1.55 31.50
CA ALA A 57 -2.92 -2.52 31.92
C ALA A 57 -3.88 -1.95 32.97
N GLN A 58 -3.34 -1.24 33.97
CA GLN A 58 -4.13 -0.58 35.01
C GLN A 58 -5.03 0.52 34.44
N LEU A 59 -4.53 1.30 33.48
CA LEU A 59 -5.35 2.31 32.81
C LEU A 59 -6.51 1.65 32.06
N LEU A 60 -6.24 0.58 31.29
CA LEU A 60 -7.25 -0.11 30.46
C LEU A 60 -8.28 -0.90 31.26
N SER A 61 -7.91 -1.48 32.41
CA SER A 61 -8.84 -2.27 33.23
C SER A 61 -9.97 -1.42 33.81
N CYS A 62 -9.75 -0.11 33.92
CA CYS A 62 -10.62 0.81 34.65
C CYS A 62 -10.84 0.39 36.12
N GLU A 63 -10.11 -0.59 36.66
CA GLU A 63 -10.34 -1.10 38.02
C GLU A 63 -9.78 -0.12 39.07
N GLY A 64 -10.57 0.19 40.10
CA GLY A 64 -10.14 0.99 41.25
C GLY A 64 -10.64 2.43 41.31
N SER A 65 -11.27 2.95 40.26
CA SER A 65 -11.92 4.27 40.30
C SER A 65 -13.44 4.10 40.42
N SER A 66 -13.96 4.05 41.64
CA SER A 66 -15.41 4.17 41.83
C SER A 66 -15.85 5.51 41.24
N ALA A 67 -16.68 5.47 40.19
CA ALA A 67 -17.17 6.67 39.50
C ALA A 67 -17.89 7.65 40.44
N SER A 68 -18.31 7.18 41.61
CA SER A 68 -19.01 7.94 42.64
C SER A 68 -18.13 8.86 43.51
N SER A 69 -16.79 8.80 43.42
CA SER A 69 -15.91 9.60 44.30
C SER A 69 -14.97 10.59 43.59
N ILE A 70 -14.79 10.47 42.27
CA ILE A 70 -13.93 11.38 41.51
C ILE A 70 -14.82 12.45 40.86
N GLN A 71 -14.72 13.69 41.35
CA GLN A 71 -15.30 14.84 40.68
C GLN A 71 -14.56 15.05 39.35
N LEU A 72 -15.13 14.52 38.27
CA LEU A 72 -14.54 14.65 36.94
C LEU A 72 -14.50 16.13 36.56
N ARG A 73 -13.35 16.60 36.09
CA ARG A 73 -13.20 17.93 35.48
C ARG A 73 -13.96 18.05 34.15
N ILE A 74 -14.43 16.92 33.64
CA ILE A 74 -15.01 16.77 32.32
C ILE A 74 -16.33 16.01 32.47
N ALA A 75 -17.41 16.58 31.96
CA ALA A 75 -18.72 15.94 31.90
C ALA A 75 -19.07 15.55 30.47
N VAL A 76 -19.85 14.48 30.36
CA VAL A 76 -20.52 14.11 29.12
C VAL A 76 -21.94 14.64 29.22
N ASP A 77 -22.30 15.53 28.31
CA ASP A 77 -23.69 15.97 28.18
C ASP A 77 -24.55 14.76 27.78
N PRO A 78 -25.54 14.35 28.58
CA PRO A 78 -26.35 13.17 28.31
C PRO A 78 -27.26 13.32 27.08
N ILE A 79 -27.54 14.54 26.63
CA ILE A 79 -28.40 14.83 25.48
C ILE A 79 -27.53 14.97 24.24
N THR A 80 -26.55 15.89 24.29
CA THR A 80 -25.75 16.19 23.11
C THR A 80 -24.61 15.21 22.87
N ARG A 81 -24.30 14.36 23.87
CA ARG A 81 -23.15 13.45 23.87
C ARG A 81 -21.84 14.18 23.56
N THR A 82 -21.76 15.44 23.97
CA THR A 82 -20.55 16.25 23.84
C THR A 82 -19.78 16.28 25.14
N ILE A 83 -18.46 16.39 25.00
CA ILE A 83 -17.54 16.53 26.12
C ILE A 83 -17.39 18.02 26.44
N GLN A 84 -17.63 18.38 27.71
CA GLN A 84 -17.51 19.75 28.20
C GLN A 84 -16.72 19.79 29.51
N TRP A 85 -16.03 20.89 29.76
CA TRP A 85 -15.45 21.17 31.07
C TRP A 85 -16.57 21.34 32.12
N THR A 86 -16.41 20.79 33.33
CA THR A 86 -17.41 20.92 34.41
C THR A 86 -17.38 22.26 35.11
N ASP A 87 -16.29 23.01 35.00
CA ASP A 87 -16.11 24.32 35.60
C ASP A 87 -15.49 25.29 34.57
N SER A 88 -16.02 26.51 34.47
CA SER A 88 -15.47 27.57 33.61
C SER A 88 -14.03 27.93 33.95
N ASP A 89 -13.62 27.83 35.22
CA ASP A 89 -12.24 28.13 35.65
C ASP A 89 -11.26 26.98 35.32
N SER A 90 -11.77 25.77 35.10
CA SER A 90 -10.95 24.60 34.76
C SER A 90 -10.29 24.69 33.38
N MET A 91 -10.78 25.59 32.51
CA MET A 91 -10.18 25.89 31.21
C MET A 91 -8.73 26.40 31.31
N PHE A 92 -8.33 26.95 32.46
CA PHE A 92 -6.98 27.42 32.78
C PHE A 92 -6.19 26.48 33.70
N SER A 93 -6.84 25.42 34.19
CA SER A 93 -6.19 24.39 35.00
C SER A 93 -5.46 23.38 34.09
N SER A 94 -4.51 22.62 34.66
CA SER A 94 -3.70 21.64 33.93
C SER A 94 -4.53 20.72 33.02
N PRO A 95 -4.06 20.38 31.81
CA PRO A 95 -4.77 19.48 30.88
C PRO A 95 -5.10 18.13 31.56
N PRO A 96 -6.15 17.41 31.10
CA PRO A 96 -6.47 16.10 31.67
C PRO A 96 -5.27 15.17 31.55
N ASN A 97 -5.01 14.44 32.64
CA ASN A 97 -3.98 13.42 32.68
C ASN A 97 -4.52 12.12 32.09
N VAL A 98 -3.62 11.17 31.82
CA VAL A 98 -4.02 9.88 31.23
C VAL A 98 -4.92 9.07 32.18
N GLU A 99 -4.75 9.26 33.50
CA GLU A 99 -5.53 8.61 34.55
C GLU A 99 -7.01 9.05 34.54
N ASP A 100 -7.32 10.23 33.98
CA ASP A 100 -8.68 10.75 33.88
C ASP A 100 -9.50 10.01 32.79
N LEU A 101 -8.84 9.32 31.85
CA LEU A 101 -9.49 8.67 30.72
C LEU A 101 -10.38 7.50 31.13
N GLY A 102 -9.96 6.67 32.09
CA GLY A 102 -10.72 5.49 32.53
C GLY A 102 -12.06 5.85 33.20
N PRO A 103 -12.06 6.74 34.22
CA PRO A 103 -13.30 7.28 34.80
C PRO A 103 -14.23 7.92 33.76
N LEU A 104 -13.68 8.71 32.83
CA LEU A 104 -14.45 9.34 31.78
C LEU A 104 -15.04 8.34 30.78
N ALA A 105 -14.28 7.31 30.42
CA ALA A 105 -14.75 6.22 29.57
C ALA A 105 -15.98 5.52 30.16
N ARG A 106 -15.98 5.28 31.47
CA ARG A 106 -17.17 4.75 32.18
C ARG A 106 -18.33 5.73 32.22
N ALA A 107 -18.06 7.03 32.36
CA ALA A 107 -19.11 8.04 32.28
C ALA A 107 -19.75 8.05 30.88
N CYS A 108 -18.94 7.90 29.81
CA CYS A 108 -19.44 7.75 28.44
C CYS A 108 -20.28 6.47 28.27
N GLU A 109 -19.84 5.33 28.82
CA GLU A 109 -20.59 4.07 28.79
C GLU A 109 -21.94 4.19 29.52
N ALA A 110 -21.93 4.72 30.75
CA ALA A 110 -23.15 4.97 31.50
C ALA A 110 -24.10 5.96 30.80
N SER A 111 -23.54 6.85 29.97
CA SER A 111 -24.30 7.77 29.13
C SER A 111 -24.95 7.01 27.97
N LEU A 112 -24.18 6.26 27.18
CA LEU A 112 -24.66 5.61 25.96
C LEU A 112 -25.58 4.40 26.21
N PHE A 113 -25.37 3.64 27.29
CA PHE A 113 -26.11 2.41 27.58
C PHE A 113 -27.15 2.55 28.71
N ARG A 114 -27.61 3.78 29.01
CA ARG A 114 -28.64 4.01 30.03
C ARG A 114 -30.02 3.51 29.54
N LYS A 115 -30.57 2.49 30.22
CA LYS A 115 -31.88 1.89 29.91
C LYS A 115 -33.08 2.82 30.11
N ASP A 116 -32.93 3.85 30.94
CA ASP A 116 -34.06 4.63 31.47
C ASP A 116 -34.44 5.86 30.60
N VAL A 117 -33.77 6.06 29.47
CA VAL A 117 -34.00 7.23 28.59
C VAL A 117 -34.34 6.71 27.18
N VAL A 118 -35.63 6.78 26.88
CA VAL A 118 -36.41 6.31 25.71
C VAL A 118 -35.62 6.06 24.41
N GLU A 119 -35.85 4.88 23.84
CA GLU A 119 -35.01 4.09 22.94
C GLU A 119 -34.82 4.60 21.49
N GLU A 120 -35.40 5.73 21.08
CA GLU A 120 -35.24 6.25 19.70
C GLU A 120 -34.59 7.63 19.62
N ASP A 121 -34.97 8.59 20.49
CA ASP A 121 -34.41 9.94 20.46
C ASP A 121 -32.94 10.02 20.91
N ASN A 122 -32.50 9.07 21.75
CA ASN A 122 -31.14 9.01 22.26
C ASN A 122 -30.08 8.56 21.25
N MET A 123 -30.49 7.86 20.18
CA MET A 123 -29.61 7.37 19.13
C MET A 123 -29.62 8.24 17.87
N MET A 124 -30.50 9.25 17.79
CA MET A 124 -30.67 10.12 16.63
C MET A 124 -29.39 10.88 16.24
N ASN A 125 -28.53 11.19 17.22
CA ASN A 125 -27.28 11.95 16.99
C ASN A 125 -26.08 11.06 16.61
N LEU A 126 -26.26 9.73 16.54
CA LEU A 126 -25.20 8.80 16.15
C LEU A 126 -25.30 8.45 14.65
N SER A 127 -24.16 8.40 13.98
CA SER A 127 -24.11 7.92 12.60
C SER A 127 -24.62 6.47 12.50
N SER A 128 -25.10 6.06 11.33
CA SER A 128 -25.55 4.66 11.11
C SER A 128 -24.47 3.65 11.48
N SER A 129 -23.21 3.92 11.17
CA SER A 129 -22.09 3.04 11.50
C SER A 129 -21.81 2.98 13.01
N GLN A 130 -21.86 4.11 13.72
CA GLN A 130 -21.69 4.14 15.19
C GLN A 130 -22.80 3.38 15.89
N ARG A 131 -24.05 3.55 15.43
CA ARG A 131 -25.18 2.78 15.94
C ARG A 131 -24.95 1.29 15.74
N SER A 132 -24.59 0.88 14.52
CA SER A 132 -24.29 -0.53 14.23
C SER A 132 -23.16 -1.11 15.08
N LEU A 133 -22.12 -0.35 15.43
CA LEU A 133 -21.08 -0.80 16.37
C LEU A 133 -21.63 -1.08 17.77
N LEU A 134 -22.55 -0.25 18.27
CA LEU A 134 -23.19 -0.50 19.57
C LEU A 134 -24.05 -1.76 19.52
N TYR A 135 -24.87 -1.93 18.47
CA TYR A 135 -25.69 -3.12 18.30
C TYR A 135 -24.87 -4.39 18.12
N LEU A 136 -23.75 -4.33 17.38
CA LEU A 136 -22.82 -5.44 17.25
C LEU A 136 -22.38 -5.96 18.62
N VAL A 137 -22.02 -5.05 19.51
CA VAL A 137 -21.60 -5.41 20.87
C VAL A 137 -22.76 -5.98 21.69
N GLU A 138 -23.94 -5.36 21.64
CA GLU A 138 -25.13 -5.85 22.35
C GLU A 138 -25.58 -7.24 21.87
N ASP A 139 -25.61 -7.47 20.56
CA ASP A 139 -25.99 -8.76 19.94
C ASP A 139 -24.99 -9.87 20.27
N SER A 140 -23.72 -9.51 20.47
CA SER A 140 -22.67 -10.44 20.89
C SER A 140 -22.71 -10.82 22.37
N GLY A 141 -23.68 -10.30 23.14
CA GLY A 141 -23.75 -10.52 24.58
C GLY A 141 -22.57 -9.92 25.35
N ASP A 142 -22.07 -8.78 24.87
CA ASP A 142 -20.89 -8.08 25.40
C ASP A 142 -19.61 -8.93 25.37
N ASP A 143 -19.41 -9.75 24.33
CA ASP A 143 -18.18 -10.51 24.17
C ASP A 143 -16.95 -9.56 24.13
N PRO A 144 -15.95 -9.75 25.03
CA PRO A 144 -14.79 -8.86 25.11
C PRO A 144 -13.99 -8.68 23.82
N SER A 145 -13.99 -9.67 22.94
CA SER A 145 -13.28 -9.65 21.66
C SER A 145 -14.06 -8.85 20.62
N THR A 146 -15.39 -9.00 20.62
CA THR A 146 -16.29 -8.14 19.83
C THR A 146 -16.20 -6.68 20.28
N ILE A 147 -16.15 -6.43 21.59
CA ILE A 147 -15.92 -5.08 22.14
C ILE A 147 -14.59 -4.52 21.65
N LEU A 148 -13.51 -5.31 21.68
CA LEU A 148 -12.21 -4.89 21.17
C LEU A 148 -12.27 -4.54 19.68
N PHE A 149 -12.85 -5.42 18.87
CA PHE A 149 -13.03 -5.20 17.44
C PHE A 149 -13.85 -3.93 17.17
N ALA A 150 -15.00 -3.76 17.82
CA ALA A 150 -15.83 -2.58 17.68
C ALA A 150 -15.09 -1.29 18.11
N THR A 151 -14.30 -1.35 19.20
CA THR A 151 -13.47 -0.24 19.67
C THR A 151 -12.41 0.13 18.63
N LEU A 152 -11.78 -0.85 18.01
CA LEU A 152 -10.78 -0.64 16.96
C LEU A 152 -11.38 0.07 15.75
N ILE A 153 -12.55 -0.37 15.27
CA ILE A 153 -13.20 0.28 14.13
C ILE A 153 -13.71 1.68 14.50
N ALA A 154 -14.18 1.89 15.73
CA ALA A 154 -14.52 3.22 16.22
C ALA A 154 -13.28 4.15 16.22
N LEU A 155 -12.09 3.64 16.55
CA LEU A 155 -10.84 4.41 16.52
C LEU A 155 -10.46 4.82 15.09
N ASN A 156 -10.67 3.94 14.11
CA ASN A 156 -10.52 4.31 12.69
C ASN A 156 -11.46 5.45 12.30
N GLN A 157 -12.74 5.37 12.70
CA GLN A 157 -13.71 6.44 12.44
C GLN A 157 -13.28 7.77 13.09
N LEU A 158 -12.71 7.71 14.30
CA LEU A 158 -12.17 8.89 14.98
C LEU A 158 -10.97 9.49 14.23
N GLU A 159 -10.01 8.65 13.79
CA GLU A 159 -8.85 9.07 13.00
C GLU A 159 -9.28 9.74 11.67
N ALA A 160 -10.21 9.12 10.94
CA ALA A 160 -10.79 9.69 9.73
C ALA A 160 -11.47 11.04 9.99
N SER A 161 -12.13 11.20 11.15
CA SER A 161 -12.80 12.45 11.53
C SER A 161 -11.79 13.55 11.88
N ILE A 162 -10.66 13.21 12.52
CA ILE A 162 -9.54 14.12 12.77
C ILE A 162 -8.95 14.61 11.44
N VAL A 163 -8.69 13.69 10.50
CA VAL A 163 -8.16 14.04 9.17
C VAL A 163 -9.10 15.03 8.47
N ARG A 164 -10.41 14.76 8.47
CA ARG A 164 -11.41 15.65 7.86
C ARG A 164 -11.42 17.04 8.49
N CYS A 165 -11.48 17.14 9.82
CA CYS A 165 -11.41 18.43 10.52
C CYS A 165 -10.15 19.24 10.12
N VAL A 166 -8.99 18.58 10.04
CA VAL A 166 -7.73 19.26 9.70
C VAL A 166 -7.67 19.66 8.23
N LEU A 167 -8.15 18.82 7.31
CA LEU A 167 -8.20 19.15 5.88
C LEU A 167 -9.14 20.34 5.62
N ASP A 168 -10.30 20.38 6.26
CA ASP A 168 -11.25 21.48 6.13
C ASP A 168 -10.71 22.80 6.69
N TYR A 169 -10.00 22.72 7.82
CA TYR A 169 -9.24 23.87 8.36
C TYR A 169 -8.17 24.36 7.38
N ASN A 170 -7.44 23.45 6.70
CA ASN A 170 -6.42 23.87 5.74
C ASN A 170 -7.03 24.44 4.44
N ALA A 171 -8.14 23.87 3.96
CA ALA A 171 -8.84 24.34 2.77
C ALA A 171 -9.37 25.77 2.96
N SER A 172 -9.93 26.06 4.14
CA SER A 172 -10.33 27.43 4.51
C SER A 172 -9.15 28.39 4.67
N SER A 173 -7.94 27.89 4.95
CA SER A 173 -6.71 28.68 5.04
C SER A 173 -5.95 28.88 3.72
N GLY A 174 -6.43 28.32 2.60
CA GLY A 174 -5.78 28.44 1.28
C GLY A 174 -4.50 27.60 1.10
N ALA A 175 -4.19 26.68 2.02
CA ALA A 175 -3.03 25.81 1.91
C ALA A 175 -3.36 24.60 1.04
N GLY A 176 -2.65 24.44 -0.08
CA GLY A 176 -2.87 23.37 -1.07
C GLY A 176 -2.90 21.96 -0.46
N ALA A 177 -3.82 21.13 -0.95
CA ALA A 177 -3.98 19.74 -0.53
C ALA A 177 -2.80 18.89 -1.05
N HIS A 178 -1.82 18.61 -0.19
CA HIS A 178 -0.81 17.60 -0.49
C HIS A 178 -1.35 16.19 -0.18
N SER A 179 -1.06 15.24 -1.06
CA SER A 179 -1.75 13.96 -1.24
C SER A 179 -1.43 12.85 -0.22
N ASN A 180 -0.61 13.11 0.80
CA ASN A 180 -0.25 12.11 1.81
C ASN A 180 -0.76 12.56 3.18
N ALA A 181 -1.63 11.75 3.81
CA ALA A 181 -2.12 12.03 5.15
C ALA A 181 -0.93 12.15 6.12
N PRO A 182 -0.73 13.29 6.78
CA PRO A 182 0.42 13.47 7.66
C PRO A 182 0.28 12.59 8.91
N PRO A 183 1.39 12.27 9.61
CA PRO A 183 1.36 11.53 10.86
C PRO A 183 0.36 12.09 11.87
N LEU A 184 -0.28 11.22 12.66
CA LEU A 184 -1.31 11.59 13.62
C LEU A 184 -0.86 12.68 14.61
N GLN A 185 0.42 12.67 15.00
CA GLN A 185 1.00 13.73 15.84
C GLN A 185 0.91 15.11 15.20
N ILE A 186 1.14 15.21 13.89
CA ILE A 186 1.02 16.46 13.13
C ILE A 186 -0.45 16.86 13.01
N LEU A 187 -1.34 15.91 12.73
CA LEU A 187 -2.79 16.16 12.67
C LEU A 187 -3.31 16.72 14.00
N LEU A 188 -2.97 16.10 15.13
CA LEU A 188 -3.38 16.57 16.45
C LEU A 188 -2.76 17.92 16.83
N LYS A 189 -1.52 18.19 16.41
CA LYS A 189 -0.90 19.50 16.59
C LYS A 189 -1.65 20.59 15.82
N LYS A 190 -2.07 20.30 14.58
CA LYS A 190 -2.89 21.23 13.79
C LYS A 190 -4.28 21.40 14.39
N LEU A 191 -4.88 20.32 14.90
CA LEU A 191 -6.20 20.34 15.54
C LEU A 191 -6.25 21.28 16.75
N ASN A 192 -5.17 21.39 17.54
CA ASN A 192 -5.06 22.36 18.64
C ASN A 192 -5.23 23.82 18.20
N GLY A 193 -4.82 24.15 16.99
CA GLY A 193 -5.01 25.49 16.44
C GLY A 193 -6.43 25.72 15.93
N ALA A 194 -7.16 24.64 15.63
CA ALA A 194 -8.49 24.69 15.03
C ALA A 194 -9.63 24.61 16.06
N ILE A 195 -9.43 23.91 17.18
CA ILE A 195 -10.47 23.60 18.15
C ILE A 195 -10.03 23.98 19.57
N THR A 196 -10.92 24.62 20.31
CA THR A 196 -10.76 24.94 21.73
C THR A 196 -11.45 23.91 22.62
N GLY A 197 -11.06 23.83 23.90
CA GLY A 197 -11.68 22.94 24.89
C GLY A 197 -10.86 21.69 25.25
N PRO A 198 -11.47 20.71 25.95
CA PRO A 198 -10.75 19.54 26.48
C PRO A 198 -10.40 18.52 25.39
N LEU A 199 -11.14 18.55 24.27
CA LEU A 199 -11.11 17.53 23.23
C LEU A 199 -9.70 17.28 22.65
N PRO A 200 -8.91 18.29 22.23
CA PRO A 200 -7.58 18.02 21.67
C PRO A 200 -6.60 17.42 22.68
N CYS A 201 -6.71 17.81 23.96
CA CYS A 201 -5.90 17.23 25.03
C CYS A 201 -6.24 15.76 25.24
N MET A 202 -7.53 15.43 25.28
CA MET A 202 -7.99 14.04 25.41
C MET A 202 -7.54 13.17 24.23
N LEU A 203 -7.66 13.68 23.01
CA LEU A 203 -7.21 12.94 21.81
C LEU A 203 -5.70 12.67 21.87
N ARG A 204 -4.89 13.59 22.40
CA ARG A 204 -3.46 13.34 22.63
C ARG A 204 -3.23 12.24 23.68
N GLN A 205 -3.91 12.32 24.82
CA GLN A 205 -3.75 11.30 25.86
C GLN A 205 -4.23 9.93 25.39
N LEU A 206 -5.27 9.87 24.55
CA LEU A 206 -5.80 8.61 24.04
C LEU A 206 -4.92 8.00 22.93
N LEU A 207 -4.44 8.82 21.99
CA LEU A 207 -3.89 8.36 20.71
C LEU A 207 -2.37 8.48 20.57
N LEU A 208 -1.68 9.30 21.37
CA LEU A 208 -0.24 9.51 21.23
C LEU A 208 0.59 8.60 22.16
N PRO A 209 1.86 8.32 21.81
CA PRO A 209 2.78 7.54 22.64
C PRO A 209 3.04 8.11 24.04
N THR A 210 2.83 9.42 24.23
CA THR A 210 2.96 10.09 25.53
C THR A 210 1.79 9.82 26.48
N GLY A 211 0.71 9.23 25.98
CA GLY A 211 -0.47 8.85 26.76
C GLY A 211 -0.70 7.33 26.70
N LEU A 212 -1.96 6.93 26.56
CA LEU A 212 -2.39 5.53 26.50
C LEU A 212 -2.02 4.85 25.18
N ASN A 213 -1.93 5.62 24.09
CA ASN A 213 -1.64 5.11 22.75
C ASN A 213 -2.59 3.96 22.31
N LEU A 214 -3.87 4.07 22.68
CA LEU A 214 -4.86 3.00 22.58
C LEU A 214 -4.95 2.43 21.15
N ARG A 215 -4.94 3.30 20.14
CA ARG A 215 -4.96 2.91 18.72
C ARG A 215 -3.86 1.91 18.39
N ASN A 216 -2.63 2.19 18.74
CA ASN A 216 -1.51 1.31 18.40
C ASN A 216 -1.48 0.07 19.30
N VAL A 217 -1.87 0.19 20.57
CA VAL A 217 -1.98 -0.96 21.48
C VAL A 217 -2.96 -2.01 20.94
N LEU A 218 -4.13 -1.58 20.45
CA LEU A 218 -5.12 -2.50 19.89
C LEU A 218 -4.74 -3.01 18.50
N TRP A 219 -4.35 -2.12 17.57
CA TRP A 219 -4.02 -2.51 16.20
C TRP A 219 -2.85 -3.49 16.10
N HIS A 220 -1.83 -3.35 16.95
CA HIS A 220 -0.69 -4.25 16.96
C HIS A 220 -0.96 -5.54 17.77
N GLY A 221 -2.18 -5.76 18.28
CA GLY A 221 -2.55 -6.99 18.97
C GLY A 221 -1.82 -7.19 20.30
N PHE A 222 -1.58 -6.12 21.06
CA PHE A 222 -1.13 -6.30 22.46
C PHE A 222 -2.29 -6.67 23.39
N VAL A 223 -3.52 -6.49 22.93
CA VAL A 223 -4.74 -6.81 23.66
C VAL A 223 -5.60 -7.69 22.76
N GLY A 224 -6.03 -8.84 23.29
CA GLY A 224 -6.91 -9.77 22.56
C GLY A 224 -8.39 -9.63 22.94
N ALA A 225 -8.71 -8.90 24.01
CA ALA A 225 -10.07 -8.65 24.47
C ALA A 225 -10.14 -7.42 25.39
N LEU A 226 -11.25 -6.68 25.34
CA LEU A 226 -11.56 -5.58 26.26
C LEU A 226 -12.73 -5.95 27.16
N PRO A 227 -12.58 -5.96 28.50
CA PRO A 227 -13.60 -6.45 29.41
C PRO A 227 -14.81 -5.51 29.58
N THR A 228 -14.75 -4.28 29.06
CA THR A 228 -15.78 -3.25 29.24
C THR A 228 -15.96 -2.44 27.96
N LYS A 229 -17.19 -1.94 27.76
CA LYS A 229 -17.57 -1.08 26.64
C LYS A 229 -17.13 0.37 26.83
N ALA A 230 -16.58 0.73 27.99
CA ALA A 230 -16.08 2.06 28.33
C ALA A 230 -15.23 2.70 27.23
N TRP A 231 -14.25 1.97 26.70
CA TRP A 231 -13.35 2.49 25.66
C TRP A 231 -14.06 2.73 24.34
N LEU A 232 -14.93 1.82 23.90
CA LEU A 232 -15.79 2.01 22.73
C LEU A 232 -16.66 3.26 22.91
N SER A 233 -17.31 3.41 24.06
CA SER A 233 -18.17 4.54 24.36
C SER A 233 -17.41 5.87 24.36
N LEU A 234 -16.22 5.91 24.95
CA LEU A 234 -15.35 7.09 24.92
C LEU A 234 -15.02 7.51 23.49
N VAL A 235 -14.63 6.54 22.65
CA VAL A 235 -14.22 6.81 21.26
C VAL A 235 -15.41 7.31 20.44
N ILE A 236 -16.61 6.74 20.61
CA ILE A 236 -17.83 7.22 19.95
C ILE A 236 -18.15 8.65 20.38
N VAL A 237 -18.17 8.93 21.70
CA VAL A 237 -18.45 10.26 22.25
C VAL A 237 -17.42 11.30 21.78
N LEU A 238 -16.14 10.92 21.72
CA LEU A 238 -15.09 11.78 21.16
C LEU A 238 -15.30 12.10 19.69
N THR A 239 -15.73 11.10 18.91
CA THR A 239 -16.01 11.27 17.48
C THR A 239 -17.19 12.21 17.27
N VAL A 240 -18.29 12.02 18.01
CA VAL A 240 -19.47 12.90 17.97
C VAL A 240 -19.11 14.32 18.39
N SER A 241 -18.37 14.47 19.49
CA SER A 241 -17.90 15.78 19.97
C SER A 241 -17.08 16.49 18.90
N LEU A 242 -16.14 15.78 18.27
CA LEU A 242 -15.29 16.33 17.21
C LEU A 242 -16.11 16.76 15.97
N VAL A 243 -17.00 15.90 15.49
CA VAL A 243 -17.86 16.17 14.34
C VAL A 243 -18.71 17.41 14.56
N LYS A 244 -19.31 17.54 15.75
CA LYS A 244 -20.13 18.69 16.12
C LYS A 244 -19.31 19.97 16.28
N THR A 245 -18.16 19.92 16.96
CA THR A 245 -17.31 21.10 17.16
C THR A 245 -16.73 21.62 15.84
N CYS A 246 -16.42 20.73 14.89
CA CYS A 246 -15.97 21.11 13.55
C CYS A 246 -17.13 21.45 12.58
N ASN A 247 -18.39 21.38 13.01
CA ASN A 247 -19.58 21.54 12.16
C ASN A 247 -19.59 20.63 10.91
N LEU A 248 -19.06 19.41 11.03
CA LEU A 248 -18.93 18.48 9.90
C LEU A 248 -20.28 17.91 9.41
N GLU A 249 -21.33 18.00 10.22
CA GLU A 249 -22.68 17.46 9.89
C GLU A 249 -23.31 18.19 8.69
N SER A 250 -23.10 19.50 8.58
CA SER A 250 -23.61 20.30 7.46
C SER A 250 -22.99 19.93 6.10
N MET A 251 -21.85 19.24 6.10
CA MET A 251 -21.05 18.94 4.92
C MET A 251 -21.04 17.46 4.51
N GLN A 252 -21.69 16.58 5.28
CA GLN A 252 -21.75 15.13 4.99
C GLN A 252 -22.50 14.80 3.68
N ARG A 253 -23.41 15.67 3.23
CA ARG A 253 -24.20 15.45 2.00
C ARG A 253 -23.42 15.59 0.69
N ASP A 254 -22.27 16.28 0.69
CA ASP A 254 -21.47 16.53 -0.52
C ASP A 254 -20.21 15.64 -0.64
N LYS A 255 -19.83 14.92 0.43
CA LYS A 255 -18.52 14.25 0.55
C LYS A 255 -18.55 12.72 0.52
N GLU A 256 -19.71 12.09 0.43
CA GLU A 256 -19.80 10.65 0.16
C GLU A 256 -19.16 10.31 -1.20
N ALA A 257 -19.18 11.25 -2.15
CA ALA A 257 -18.42 11.23 -3.41
C ALA A 257 -16.88 11.31 -3.25
N VAL A 258 -16.36 11.93 -2.17
CA VAL A 258 -14.91 12.02 -1.88
C VAL A 258 -14.39 10.73 -1.26
N ASN A 259 -15.20 10.07 -0.43
CA ASN A 259 -14.91 8.71 0.03
C ASN A 259 -14.91 7.70 -1.14
N VAL A 260 -15.79 7.88 -2.14
CA VAL A 260 -15.76 7.13 -3.41
C VAL A 260 -14.49 7.44 -4.22
N ALA A 261 -13.95 8.67 -4.17
CA ALA A 261 -12.70 9.02 -4.82
C ALA A 261 -11.43 8.50 -4.09
N LEU A 262 -11.47 8.35 -2.76
CA LEU A 262 -10.38 7.71 -1.98
C LEU A 262 -10.43 6.18 -2.05
N SER A 263 -11.60 5.59 -2.25
CA SER A 263 -11.80 4.16 -2.54
C SER A 263 -11.59 3.79 -4.01
N ARG A 264 -11.36 4.78 -4.90
CA ARG A 264 -10.76 4.59 -6.24
C ARG A 264 -9.25 4.31 -6.20
N ASN A 265 -8.68 3.98 -5.05
CA ASN A 265 -7.51 3.11 -5.06
C ASN A 265 -7.97 1.75 -5.57
N SER A 266 -7.93 1.60 -6.90
CA SER A 266 -8.12 0.37 -7.70
C SER A 266 -7.08 -0.72 -7.40
N ALA A 267 -6.52 -0.73 -6.20
CA ALA A 267 -5.42 -1.57 -5.76
C ALA A 267 -5.89 -2.62 -4.74
N ILE A 268 -7.19 -2.96 -4.71
CA ILE A 268 -7.49 -4.36 -4.36
C ILE A 268 -6.98 -5.17 -5.55
N VAL A 269 -5.75 -5.63 -5.41
CA VAL A 269 -5.02 -6.34 -6.44
C VAL A 269 -5.85 -7.57 -6.84
N GLN A 270 -5.99 -7.83 -8.14
CA GLN A 270 -6.49 -9.11 -8.63
C GLN A 270 -5.45 -10.18 -8.31
N LEU A 271 -5.40 -10.66 -7.07
CA LEU A 271 -4.36 -11.57 -6.58
C LEU A 271 -4.33 -12.86 -7.40
N ARG A 272 -5.48 -13.32 -7.90
CA ARG A 272 -5.59 -14.48 -8.80
C ARG A 272 -4.90 -14.31 -10.16
N SER A 273 -4.58 -13.08 -10.57
CA SER A 273 -3.77 -12.88 -11.80
C SER A 273 -2.33 -13.37 -11.64
N PHE A 274 -1.88 -13.63 -10.41
CA PHE A 274 -0.55 -14.18 -10.12
C PHE A 274 -0.67 -15.67 -9.80
N PRO A 275 -0.09 -16.58 -10.62
CA PRO A 275 -0.26 -18.03 -10.43
C PRO A 275 0.22 -18.57 -9.08
N THR A 276 1.20 -17.93 -8.45
CA THR A 276 1.69 -18.31 -7.11
C THR A 276 0.69 -17.92 -6.02
N LEU A 277 0.05 -16.75 -6.12
CA LEU A 277 -0.98 -16.30 -5.19
C LEU A 277 -2.29 -17.07 -5.37
N GLU A 278 -2.68 -17.40 -6.61
CA GLU A 278 -3.84 -18.23 -6.88
C GLU A 278 -3.78 -19.56 -6.10
N LYS A 279 -2.63 -20.24 -6.13
CA LYS A 279 -2.40 -21.46 -5.34
C LYS A 279 -2.46 -21.23 -3.82
N VAL A 280 -2.00 -20.07 -3.35
CA VAL A 280 -2.10 -19.70 -1.92
C VAL A 280 -3.56 -19.50 -1.53
N ILE A 281 -4.34 -18.86 -2.41
CA ILE A 281 -5.78 -18.62 -2.21
C ILE A 281 -6.53 -19.96 -2.19
N GLU A 282 -6.32 -20.83 -3.17
CA GLU A 282 -6.90 -22.18 -3.21
C GLU A 282 -6.56 -22.98 -1.94
N ARG A 283 -5.33 -22.84 -1.43
CA ARG A 283 -4.96 -23.47 -0.15
C ARG A 283 -5.76 -22.88 1.00
N GLY A 284 -5.91 -21.57 1.07
CA GLY A 284 -6.74 -20.90 2.08
C GLY A 284 -8.20 -21.37 2.04
N GLU A 285 -8.77 -21.54 0.84
CA GLU A 285 -10.12 -22.08 0.64
C GLU A 285 -10.24 -23.51 1.18
N ASN A 286 -9.27 -24.38 0.86
CA ASN A 286 -9.22 -25.75 1.39
C ASN A 286 -9.10 -25.79 2.93
N ILE A 287 -8.34 -24.85 3.52
CA ILE A 287 -8.24 -24.72 4.98
C ILE A 287 -9.58 -24.26 5.57
N ALA A 288 -10.26 -23.31 4.94
CA ALA A 288 -11.56 -22.84 5.40
C ALA A 288 -12.60 -23.98 5.41
N GLU A 289 -12.55 -24.90 4.45
CA GLU A 289 -13.41 -26.10 4.40
C GLU A 289 -13.07 -27.13 5.48
N THR A 290 -11.82 -27.18 5.93
CA THR A 290 -11.30 -28.15 6.92
C THR A 290 -10.93 -27.51 8.26
N LEU A 291 -11.48 -26.32 8.53
CA LEU A 291 -11.04 -25.44 9.62
C LEU A 291 -11.18 -26.08 11.00
N THR A 292 -12.15 -26.97 11.17
CA THR A 292 -12.40 -27.71 12.43
C THR A 292 -11.26 -28.65 12.80
N THR A 293 -10.44 -29.09 11.83
CA THR A 293 -9.26 -29.93 12.07
C THR A 293 -7.94 -29.17 11.93
N SER A 294 -8.00 -27.84 11.75
CA SER A 294 -6.81 -27.00 11.60
C SER A 294 -5.98 -26.90 12.89
N CYS A 295 -4.69 -26.63 12.74
CA CYS A 295 -3.78 -26.46 13.87
C CYS A 295 -3.61 -24.99 14.32
N ILE A 296 -4.22 -24.04 13.59
CA ILE A 296 -4.21 -22.60 13.89
C ILE A 296 -4.49 -22.26 15.36
N PRO A 297 -5.50 -22.86 16.03
CA PRO A 297 -5.78 -22.53 17.43
C PRO A 297 -4.58 -22.74 18.37
N ASN A 298 -3.64 -23.62 18.02
CA ASN A 298 -2.49 -23.94 18.86
C ASN A 298 -1.37 -22.88 18.79
N THR A 299 -1.37 -22.00 17.78
CA THR A 299 -0.39 -20.91 17.68
C THR A 299 -0.90 -19.59 18.23
N ILE A 300 -2.21 -19.43 18.33
CA ILE A 300 -2.83 -18.22 18.83
C ILE A 300 -2.73 -18.19 20.36
N PRO A 301 -2.19 -17.12 20.97
CA PRO A 301 -2.17 -16.98 22.42
C PRO A 301 -3.57 -17.05 23.02
N PHE A 302 -3.68 -17.67 24.20
CA PHE A 302 -4.98 -17.85 24.88
C PHE A 302 -5.78 -16.54 25.01
N THR A 303 -5.09 -15.42 25.26
CA THR A 303 -5.69 -14.09 25.39
C THR A 303 -6.37 -13.56 24.12
N HIS A 304 -6.02 -14.11 22.96
CA HIS A 304 -6.55 -13.75 21.64
C HIS A 304 -7.53 -14.79 21.08
N MET A 305 -7.83 -15.87 21.82
CA MET A 305 -8.72 -16.93 21.35
C MET A 305 -10.15 -16.46 21.08
N GLY A 306 -10.60 -15.39 21.75
CA GLY A 306 -11.90 -14.80 21.46
C GLY A 306 -11.95 -14.13 20.09
N LEU A 307 -10.87 -13.44 19.68
CA LEU A 307 -10.73 -12.93 18.31
C LEU A 307 -10.68 -14.06 17.28
N TRP A 308 -9.99 -15.16 17.58
CA TRP A 308 -10.01 -16.34 16.72
C TRP A 308 -11.42 -16.90 16.53
N ARG A 309 -12.23 -16.98 17.60
CA ARG A 309 -13.63 -17.44 17.49
C ARG A 309 -14.47 -16.51 16.61
N LEU A 310 -14.32 -15.20 16.78
CA LEU A 310 -14.99 -14.22 15.93
C LEU A 310 -14.57 -14.38 14.45
N CYS A 311 -13.27 -14.56 14.20
CA CYS A 311 -12.71 -14.85 12.88
C CYS A 311 -13.28 -16.14 12.27
N PHE A 312 -13.35 -17.21 13.08
CA PHE A 312 -13.89 -18.51 12.69
C PHE A 312 -15.37 -18.43 12.31
N ASP A 313 -16.17 -17.70 13.09
CA ASP A 313 -17.59 -17.49 12.80
C ASP A 313 -17.82 -16.73 11.49
N LEU A 314 -17.01 -15.68 11.24
CA LEU A 314 -17.04 -14.93 9.99
C LEU A 314 -16.64 -15.78 8.78
N LEU A 315 -15.62 -16.62 8.93
CA LEU A 315 -15.18 -17.58 7.90
C LEU A 315 -16.28 -18.57 7.54
N ILE A 316 -16.89 -19.23 8.53
CA ILE A 316 -17.96 -20.22 8.30
C ILE A 316 -19.17 -19.59 7.61
N ARG A 317 -19.54 -18.39 8.03
CA ARG A 317 -20.70 -17.69 7.45
C ARG A 317 -20.38 -17.09 6.08
N ARG A 318 -19.11 -17.08 5.66
CA ARG A 318 -18.61 -16.35 4.49
C ARG A 318 -19.12 -14.91 4.44
N GLN A 319 -18.99 -14.20 5.57
CA GLN A 319 -19.44 -12.82 5.73
C GLN A 319 -18.30 -11.88 6.13
N ASN A 320 -18.45 -10.61 5.77
CA ASN A 320 -17.62 -9.51 6.22
C ASN A 320 -16.09 -9.72 6.02
N PRO A 321 -15.62 -9.93 4.78
CA PRO A 321 -14.21 -10.22 4.49
C PRO A 321 -13.24 -9.10 4.92
N ALA A 322 -13.63 -7.83 4.92
CA ALA A 322 -12.77 -6.76 5.44
C ALA A 322 -12.58 -6.88 6.96
N SER A 323 -13.66 -7.12 7.70
CA SER A 323 -13.64 -7.38 9.15
C SER A 323 -12.78 -8.61 9.48
N LEU A 324 -12.89 -9.66 8.65
CA LEU A 324 -12.06 -10.85 8.75
C LEU A 324 -10.57 -10.52 8.56
N CYS A 325 -10.22 -9.72 7.55
CA CYS A 325 -8.84 -9.28 7.31
C CYS A 325 -8.26 -8.46 8.47
N VAL A 326 -9.08 -7.62 9.13
CA VAL A 326 -8.68 -6.88 10.34
C VAL A 326 -8.27 -7.84 11.44
N ILE A 327 -9.14 -8.81 11.77
CA ILE A 327 -8.91 -9.73 12.88
C ILE A 327 -7.71 -10.63 12.60
N MET A 328 -7.62 -11.20 11.39
CA MET A 328 -6.48 -12.02 10.99
C MET A 328 -5.15 -11.25 11.02
N THR A 329 -5.16 -9.97 10.62
CA THR A 329 -3.96 -9.12 10.69
C THR A 329 -3.47 -8.93 12.12
N ILE A 330 -4.38 -8.71 13.08
CA ILE A 330 -4.04 -8.60 14.50
C ILE A 330 -3.44 -9.92 15.02
N LEU A 331 -4.07 -11.05 14.69
CA LEU A 331 -3.61 -12.37 15.09
C LEU A 331 -2.24 -12.69 14.50
N LEU A 332 -2.01 -12.40 13.21
CA LEU A 332 -0.74 -12.59 12.53
C LEU A 332 0.36 -11.71 13.12
N GLU A 333 0.10 -10.40 13.24
CA GLU A 333 1.06 -9.44 13.79
C GLU A 333 1.52 -9.86 15.19
N HIS A 334 0.58 -10.20 16.06
CA HIS A 334 0.90 -10.62 17.41
C HIS A 334 1.67 -11.94 17.44
N THR A 335 1.22 -12.95 16.70
CA THR A 335 1.87 -14.28 16.64
C THR A 335 3.30 -14.17 16.12
N LEU A 336 3.51 -13.42 15.03
CA LEU A 336 4.82 -13.17 14.45
C LEU A 336 5.71 -12.37 15.41
N ARG A 337 5.18 -11.35 16.10
CA ARG A 337 5.95 -10.59 17.11
C ARG A 337 6.43 -11.49 18.24
N LEU A 338 5.59 -12.38 18.77
CA LEU A 338 6.00 -13.29 19.85
C LEU A 338 7.12 -14.24 19.40
N ARG A 339 7.02 -14.78 18.18
CA ARG A 339 8.09 -15.60 17.59
C ARG A 339 9.36 -14.78 17.38
N TRP A 340 9.24 -13.58 16.81
CA TRP A 340 10.35 -12.66 16.59
C TRP A 340 11.09 -12.37 17.90
N CYS A 341 10.37 -12.07 18.99
CA CYS A 341 10.96 -11.82 20.30
C CYS A 341 11.72 -13.04 20.84
N ARG A 342 11.19 -14.24 20.60
CA ARG A 342 11.82 -15.50 21.02
C ARG A 342 13.11 -15.76 20.25
N VAL A 343 13.06 -15.72 18.92
CA VAL A 343 14.18 -16.13 18.05
C VAL A 343 15.30 -15.10 18.01
N ASN A 344 14.97 -13.81 18.22
CA ASN A 344 15.97 -12.74 18.32
C ASN A 344 16.41 -12.45 19.77
N ASN A 345 15.98 -13.24 20.75
CA ASN A 345 16.29 -13.08 22.18
C ASN A 345 15.96 -11.67 22.72
N ARG A 346 14.77 -11.14 22.38
CA ARG A 346 14.26 -9.83 22.79
C ARG A 346 12.92 -9.93 23.50
N PRO A 347 12.85 -10.59 24.68
CA PRO A 347 11.60 -10.84 25.39
C PRO A 347 10.93 -9.57 25.94
N SER A 348 11.64 -8.45 26.08
CA SER A 348 11.07 -7.16 26.49
C SER A 348 10.08 -6.60 25.47
N ASP A 349 10.29 -6.90 24.20
CA ASP A 349 9.59 -6.29 23.07
C ASP A 349 8.24 -6.96 22.78
N ARG A 350 7.95 -8.04 23.52
CA ARG A 350 6.62 -8.65 23.55
C ARG A 350 5.60 -7.76 24.27
N LEU A 351 6.06 -6.82 25.10
CA LEU A 351 5.22 -5.94 25.92
C LEU A 351 5.09 -4.55 25.26
N ALA A 352 3.87 -3.99 25.23
CA ALA A 352 3.71 -2.57 24.96
C ALA A 352 4.16 -1.77 26.20
N GLN A 353 5.17 -0.94 26.04
CA GLN A 353 5.68 -0.08 27.10
C GLN A 353 5.45 1.41 26.79
N PRO A 354 5.24 2.25 27.82
CA PRO A 354 5.10 3.69 27.62
C PRO A 354 6.34 4.30 26.99
N ASN A 355 6.16 5.24 26.06
CA ASN A 355 7.25 6.00 25.41
C ASN A 355 8.31 5.15 24.66
N THR A 356 8.03 3.88 24.36
CA THR A 356 8.91 3.04 23.55
C THR A 356 8.26 2.73 22.21
N PHE A 357 9.06 2.62 21.16
CA PHE A 357 8.55 2.08 19.90
C PHE A 357 8.30 0.58 20.00
N TYR A 358 7.27 0.12 19.31
CA TYR A 358 6.92 -1.30 19.24
C TYR A 358 7.63 -1.97 18.08
N VAL A 359 7.82 -3.28 18.18
CA VAL A 359 8.19 -4.11 17.03
C VAL A 359 6.91 -4.45 16.28
N THR A 360 6.80 -4.02 15.02
CA THR A 360 5.54 -4.04 14.26
C THR A 360 5.71 -4.67 12.88
N LEU A 361 4.61 -5.08 12.24
CA LEU A 361 4.65 -5.62 10.87
C LEU A 361 5.08 -4.58 9.85
N ASP A 362 4.65 -3.33 10.02
CA ASP A 362 4.94 -2.22 9.12
C ASP A 362 5.57 -1.02 9.86
N GLY A 363 6.35 -0.23 9.13
CA GLY A 363 6.97 0.99 9.65
C GLY A 363 6.50 2.22 8.91
N HIS A 364 5.19 2.37 8.71
CA HIS A 364 4.64 3.48 7.93
C HIS A 364 5.19 4.84 8.40
N GLY A 365 5.95 5.53 7.54
CA GLY A 365 6.57 6.83 7.83
C GLY A 365 7.71 6.83 8.86
N GLN A 366 8.01 5.72 9.53
CA GLN A 366 8.93 5.66 10.68
C GLN A 366 9.84 4.41 10.69
N ARG A 367 10.07 3.74 9.55
CA ARG A 367 10.91 2.52 9.45
C ARG A 367 12.31 2.62 10.06
N HIS A 368 12.84 3.82 10.26
CA HIS A 368 14.16 4.08 10.85
C HIS A 368 14.15 4.23 12.38
N GLN A 369 12.96 4.27 13.01
CA GLN A 369 12.79 4.54 14.44
C GLN A 369 12.56 3.26 15.26
N HIS A 370 12.19 2.16 14.59
CA HIS A 370 11.81 0.92 15.26
C HIS A 370 12.07 -0.31 14.40
N ASP A 371 12.18 -1.46 15.06
CA ASP A 371 12.36 -2.75 14.41
C ASP A 371 11.06 -3.19 13.72
N LEU A 372 11.23 -3.80 12.54
CA LEU A 372 10.11 -4.36 11.78
C LEU A 372 10.21 -5.89 11.82
N VAL A 373 9.10 -6.53 12.16
CA VAL A 373 9.00 -8.00 12.31
C VAL A 373 9.50 -8.73 11.06
N LEU A 374 9.14 -8.23 9.88
CA LEU A 374 9.44 -8.84 8.57
C LEU A 374 10.73 -8.33 7.94
N HIS A 375 11.44 -7.39 8.56
CA HIS A 375 12.70 -6.92 8.00
C HIS A 375 13.79 -8.00 8.16
N PRO A 376 14.61 -8.29 7.14
CA PRO A 376 15.60 -9.36 7.22
C PRO A 376 16.67 -9.15 8.29
N TYR A 377 16.85 -7.91 8.73
CA TYR A 377 17.82 -7.54 9.75
C TYR A 377 17.16 -6.86 10.95
N VAL A 378 17.73 -7.07 12.14
CA VAL A 378 17.36 -6.42 13.39
C VAL A 378 18.28 -5.23 13.66
N LEU A 379 17.72 -4.12 14.14
CA LEU A 379 18.49 -2.96 14.57
C LEU A 379 19.20 -3.29 15.89
N CYS A 380 20.53 -3.37 15.88
CA CYS A 380 21.31 -3.39 17.11
C CYS A 380 21.20 -2.02 17.80
N SER A 381 20.92 -2.05 19.10
CA SER A 381 20.92 -0.83 19.92
C SER A 381 22.29 -0.15 19.90
N GLN A 382 22.29 1.19 19.95
CA GLN A 382 23.44 2.07 19.65
C GLN A 382 24.69 1.84 20.54
N SER A 383 24.61 1.00 21.58
CA SER A 383 25.75 0.66 22.45
C SER A 383 26.79 -0.24 21.79
N ASP A 384 26.42 -1.00 20.74
CA ASP A 384 27.37 -1.82 20.00
C ASP A 384 28.02 -1.00 18.88
N GLN A 385 29.14 -0.34 19.22
CA GLN A 385 29.91 0.56 18.35
C GLN A 385 30.50 -0.09 17.07
N LYS A 386 30.22 -1.35 16.81
CA LYS A 386 30.41 -1.97 15.49
C LYS A 386 29.04 -2.34 14.99
N GLY A 387 28.43 -1.40 14.27
CA GLY A 387 27.17 -1.64 13.61
C GLY A 387 27.29 -2.76 12.58
N THR A 388 27.12 -4.00 13.00
CA THR A 388 26.79 -5.15 12.17
C THR A 388 25.31 -5.39 12.36
N ALA A 389 24.53 -5.37 11.29
CA ALA A 389 23.09 -5.63 11.41
C ALA A 389 22.93 -7.13 11.67
N LEU A 390 22.26 -7.52 12.75
CA LEU A 390 22.06 -8.94 13.04
C LEU A 390 20.97 -9.48 12.11
N CYS A 391 21.18 -10.68 11.56
CA CYS A 391 20.15 -11.38 10.82
C CYS A 391 18.93 -11.59 11.73
N ASN A 392 17.74 -11.33 11.20
CA ASN A 392 16.49 -11.59 11.90
C ASN A 392 16.23 -13.10 11.92
N GLY A 393 16.34 -13.73 13.09
CA GLY A 393 16.13 -15.16 13.27
C GLY A 393 14.70 -15.61 12.94
N LEU A 394 13.76 -14.68 12.75
CA LEU A 394 12.41 -15.01 12.27
C LEU A 394 12.44 -15.54 10.84
N VAL A 395 13.38 -15.08 9.99
CA VAL A 395 13.50 -15.56 8.60
C VAL A 395 13.78 -17.06 8.59
N ASP A 396 14.68 -17.53 9.46
CA ASP A 396 14.98 -18.96 9.64
C ASP A 396 13.78 -19.71 10.26
N ASP A 397 13.10 -19.12 11.25
CA ASP A 397 11.99 -19.75 11.96
C ASP A 397 10.74 -19.94 11.08
N VAL A 398 10.42 -19.00 10.19
CA VAL A 398 9.22 -19.08 9.34
C VAL A 398 9.50 -19.58 7.93
N GLY A 399 10.75 -19.51 7.47
CA GLY A 399 11.18 -19.89 6.13
C GLY A 399 10.96 -18.82 5.07
N GLY A 400 11.69 -18.97 3.96
CA GLY A 400 11.76 -17.99 2.87
C GLY A 400 10.41 -17.68 2.23
N SER A 401 9.68 -18.70 1.76
CA SER A 401 8.42 -18.51 1.04
C SER A 401 7.36 -17.76 1.85
N LEU A 402 7.19 -18.11 3.13
CA LEU A 402 6.22 -17.43 4.00
C LEU A 402 6.68 -16.01 4.30
N MET A 403 7.98 -15.79 4.50
CA MET A 403 8.52 -14.43 4.68
C MET A 403 8.28 -13.56 3.43
N ALA A 404 8.46 -14.11 2.23
CA ALA A 404 8.16 -13.42 0.98
C ALA A 404 6.67 -13.08 0.86
N LEU A 405 5.77 -14.04 1.16
CA LEU A 405 4.32 -13.82 1.14
C LEU A 405 3.88 -12.71 2.09
N LEU A 406 4.35 -12.77 3.34
CA LEU A 406 4.02 -11.76 4.36
C LEU A 406 4.59 -10.39 3.98
N THR A 407 5.80 -10.34 3.42
CA THR A 407 6.42 -9.10 2.92
C THR A 407 5.57 -8.46 1.84
N ASP A 408 5.09 -9.26 0.88
CA ASP A 408 4.27 -8.80 -0.23
C ASP A 408 2.91 -8.23 0.21
N VAL A 409 2.27 -8.92 1.14
CA VAL A 409 0.96 -8.55 1.68
C VAL A 409 1.03 -7.30 2.56
N TYR A 410 2.06 -7.18 3.40
CA TYR A 410 2.13 -6.11 4.42
C TYR A 410 3.06 -4.94 4.08
N THR A 411 4.20 -5.19 3.42
CA THR A 411 5.31 -4.21 3.39
C THR A 411 5.78 -3.81 2.00
N SER A 412 5.28 -4.48 0.95
CA SER A 412 5.65 -4.25 -0.45
C SER A 412 5.65 -2.78 -0.83
N SER A 413 6.71 -2.35 -1.49
CA SER A 413 6.84 -1.01 -2.08
C SER A 413 6.24 -0.91 -3.49
N CYS A 414 6.04 -2.04 -4.19
CA CYS A 414 5.83 -2.05 -5.65
C CYS A 414 4.41 -2.40 -6.11
N GLY A 415 3.39 -2.19 -5.28
CA GLY A 415 1.99 -2.36 -5.69
C GLY A 415 1.24 -3.46 -4.95
N GLY A 416 1.87 -4.10 -3.94
CA GLY A 416 1.17 -5.02 -3.05
C GLY A 416 0.09 -4.33 -2.21
N PRO A 417 -0.78 -5.12 -1.53
CA PRO A 417 -1.96 -4.60 -0.82
C PRO A 417 -1.63 -3.64 0.34
N LYS A 418 -0.45 -3.75 0.95
CA LYS A 418 -0.03 -2.98 2.13
C LYS A 418 -1.09 -3.04 3.23
N LEU A 419 -1.60 -4.25 3.52
CA LEU A 419 -2.83 -4.45 4.29
C LEU A 419 -2.87 -3.68 5.60
N ARG A 420 -1.78 -3.72 6.37
CA ARG A 420 -1.73 -3.07 7.69
C ARG A 420 -1.95 -1.56 7.61
N ALA A 421 -1.35 -0.91 6.61
CA ALA A 421 -1.56 0.51 6.35
C ALA A 421 -2.95 0.78 5.78
N ALA A 422 -3.42 -0.05 4.84
CA ALA A 422 -4.71 0.10 4.21
C ALA A 422 -5.88 -0.03 5.20
N LEU A 423 -5.81 -1.02 6.10
CA LEU A 423 -6.80 -1.29 7.14
C LEU A 423 -6.82 -0.22 8.24
N ALA A 424 -5.65 0.26 8.67
CA ALA A 424 -5.56 1.10 9.86
C ALA A 424 -5.47 2.60 9.60
N HIS A 425 -5.29 3.01 8.34
CA HIS A 425 -5.31 4.42 7.92
C HIS A 425 -6.47 4.72 6.96
N GLY A 426 -7.48 3.86 6.96
CA GLY A 426 -8.79 4.14 6.40
C GLY A 426 -8.94 3.96 4.88
N ALA A 427 -7.96 3.38 4.20
CA ALA A 427 -8.14 3.02 2.78
C ALA A 427 -9.29 2.02 2.59
N TRP A 428 -9.58 1.21 3.61
CA TRP A 428 -10.65 0.22 3.61
C TRP A 428 -11.86 0.63 4.46
N ASP A 429 -11.92 1.87 4.97
CA ASP A 429 -13.01 2.31 5.85
C ASP A 429 -14.39 2.22 5.17
N GLY A 430 -14.45 2.40 3.85
CA GLY A 430 -15.70 2.22 3.09
C GLY A 430 -16.25 0.79 3.20
N PHE A 431 -15.40 -0.21 2.97
CA PHE A 431 -15.77 -1.63 3.09
C PHE A 431 -16.17 -1.97 4.53
N LEU A 432 -15.35 -1.58 5.50
CA LEU A 432 -15.62 -1.84 6.92
C LEU A 432 -16.93 -1.19 7.38
N GLN A 433 -17.20 0.04 6.98
CA GLN A 433 -18.45 0.72 7.33
C GLN A 433 -19.67 0.05 6.69
N ASN A 434 -19.56 -0.44 5.45
CA ASN A 434 -20.64 -1.16 4.80
C ASN A 434 -20.94 -2.49 5.49
N GLU A 435 -19.92 -3.28 5.82
CA GLU A 435 -20.05 -4.53 6.57
C GLU A 435 -20.69 -4.32 7.95
N ILE A 436 -20.22 -3.30 8.69
CA ILE A 436 -20.78 -2.97 10.01
C ILE A 436 -22.24 -2.51 9.90
N ARG A 437 -22.59 -1.70 8.90
CA ARG A 437 -23.98 -1.28 8.67
C ARG A 437 -24.87 -2.49 8.36
N ALA A 438 -24.38 -3.43 7.56
CA ALA A 438 -25.09 -4.65 7.18
C ALA A 438 -25.28 -5.65 8.34
N TRP A 439 -24.44 -5.58 9.38
CA TRP A 439 -24.47 -6.49 10.54
C TRP A 439 -25.86 -6.56 11.23
N LYS A 440 -26.64 -5.48 11.17
CA LYS A 440 -28.01 -5.43 11.72
C LYS A 440 -29.01 -6.39 11.05
N GLY A 441 -28.76 -6.82 9.81
CA GLY A 441 -29.72 -7.58 9.02
C GLY A 441 -29.65 -9.10 9.20
N THR A 442 -28.50 -9.63 9.60
CA THR A 442 -28.25 -11.09 9.56
C THR A 442 -28.81 -11.86 10.76
N SER A 443 -28.95 -11.22 11.92
CA SER A 443 -29.43 -11.89 13.15
C SER A 443 -30.95 -12.09 13.19
N ARG A 444 -31.71 -11.47 12.27
CA ARG A 444 -33.18 -11.61 12.16
C ARG A 444 -33.64 -12.23 10.84
N GLY A 445 -33.04 -13.35 10.43
CA GLY A 445 -33.70 -14.39 9.63
C GLY A 445 -34.40 -14.01 8.32
N ASP A 446 -34.15 -12.84 7.73
CA ASP A 446 -34.77 -12.43 6.47
C ASP A 446 -33.71 -12.36 5.35
N PRO A 447 -33.39 -13.50 4.72
CA PRO A 447 -32.38 -13.59 3.67
C PRO A 447 -32.79 -12.92 2.34
N ALA A 448 -33.96 -12.29 2.26
CA ALA A 448 -34.55 -11.81 0.99
C ALA A 448 -34.36 -10.31 0.69
N GLY A 449 -33.65 -9.55 1.54
CA GLY A 449 -33.67 -8.08 1.50
C GLY A 449 -32.58 -7.34 0.71
N LEU A 450 -31.56 -8.02 0.18
CA LEU A 450 -30.47 -7.37 -0.55
C LEU A 450 -30.64 -7.62 -2.06
N GLY A 451 -31.14 -6.62 -2.78
CA GLY A 451 -31.37 -6.70 -4.23
C GLY A 451 -30.09 -6.99 -5.03
N GLU A 452 -30.24 -7.80 -6.08
CA GLU A 452 -29.16 -8.45 -6.86
C GLU A 452 -28.26 -7.51 -7.70
N ASP A 453 -28.46 -6.19 -7.69
CA ASP A 453 -27.79 -5.25 -8.62
C ASP A 453 -26.71 -4.35 -7.98
N HIS A 454 -25.93 -4.87 -7.01
CA HIS A 454 -24.82 -4.11 -6.42
C HIS A 454 -23.46 -4.47 -7.05
N PRO A 455 -22.73 -3.52 -7.69
CA PRO A 455 -21.36 -3.71 -8.17
C PRO A 455 -20.32 -4.02 -7.05
N GLU A 456 -20.77 -4.16 -5.80
CA GLU A 456 -19.96 -4.51 -4.63
C GLU A 456 -19.51 -5.99 -4.60
N ALA A 457 -20.12 -6.86 -5.41
CA ALA A 457 -19.79 -8.29 -5.43
C ALA A 457 -18.32 -8.56 -5.83
N ALA A 458 -17.82 -7.94 -6.89
CA ALA A 458 -16.44 -8.14 -7.36
C ALA A 458 -15.39 -7.59 -6.36
N THR A 459 -15.70 -6.51 -5.65
CA THR A 459 -14.81 -5.99 -4.60
C THR A 459 -14.78 -6.89 -3.37
N ASN A 460 -15.87 -7.60 -3.09
CA ASN A 460 -15.91 -8.58 -2.00
C ASN A 460 -15.06 -9.82 -2.32
N GLU A 461 -15.04 -10.29 -3.56
CA GLU A 461 -14.20 -11.44 -3.96
C GLU A 461 -12.72 -11.20 -3.70
N ALA A 462 -12.21 -10.02 -4.06
CA ALA A 462 -10.79 -9.74 -3.87
C ALA A 462 -10.41 -9.51 -2.39
N LEU A 463 -11.35 -9.06 -1.55
CA LEU A 463 -11.17 -9.08 -0.08
C LEU A 463 -11.19 -10.51 0.48
N TRP A 464 -12.02 -11.39 -0.08
CA TRP A 464 -12.02 -12.82 0.23
C TRP A 464 -10.71 -13.48 -0.13
N ASP A 465 -10.17 -13.21 -1.32
CA ASP A 465 -8.86 -13.70 -1.75
C ASP A 465 -7.76 -13.30 -0.75
N ILE A 466 -7.79 -12.05 -0.28
CA ILE A 466 -6.87 -11.57 0.77
C ILE A 466 -7.08 -12.37 2.06
N ALA A 467 -8.32 -12.56 2.52
CA ALA A 467 -8.59 -13.33 3.73
C ALA A 467 -8.10 -14.78 3.61
N MET A 468 -8.22 -15.41 2.43
CA MET A 468 -7.70 -16.76 2.18
C MET A 468 -6.18 -16.80 2.21
N VAL A 469 -5.51 -15.77 1.67
CA VAL A 469 -4.04 -15.62 1.79
C VAL A 469 -3.61 -15.52 3.26
N LEU A 470 -4.32 -14.72 4.06
CA LEU A 470 -4.03 -14.58 5.50
C LEU A 470 -4.28 -15.88 6.27
N LEU A 471 -5.35 -16.61 5.93
CA LEU A 471 -5.66 -17.91 6.53
C LEU A 471 -4.58 -18.95 6.19
N ALA A 472 -4.13 -19.00 4.94
CA ALA A 472 -3.04 -19.88 4.52
C ALA A 472 -1.72 -19.55 5.26
N ALA A 473 -1.43 -18.26 5.47
CA ALA A 473 -0.26 -17.82 6.23
C ALA A 473 -0.36 -18.21 7.72
N LEU A 474 -1.54 -18.09 8.34
CA LEU A 474 -1.77 -18.53 9.73
C LEU A 474 -1.60 -20.05 9.90
N GLU A 475 -2.12 -20.85 8.98
CA GLU A 475 -1.94 -22.30 8.99
C GLU A 475 -0.47 -22.68 8.79
N GLU A 476 0.25 -22.02 7.88
CA GLU A 476 1.68 -22.28 7.68
C GLU A 476 2.50 -21.97 8.93
N LEU A 477 2.15 -20.91 9.67
CA LEU A 477 2.76 -20.66 10.99
C LEU A 477 2.42 -21.78 11.97
N ALA A 478 1.24 -22.41 11.88
CA ALA A 478 0.79 -23.42 12.82
C ALA A 478 1.36 -24.82 12.60
N VAL A 479 1.76 -25.16 11.38
CA VAL A 479 2.37 -26.45 11.07
C VAL A 479 3.85 -26.46 11.48
N PRO A 480 4.31 -27.41 12.32
CA PRO A 480 5.73 -27.55 12.65
C PRO A 480 6.58 -27.89 11.42
N HIS A 481 7.69 -27.18 11.24
CA HIS A 481 8.80 -27.16 10.24
C HIS A 481 9.05 -28.35 9.29
N GLY A 482 8.02 -29.05 8.80
CA GLY A 482 8.15 -30.29 8.02
C GLY A 482 7.32 -30.35 6.74
N LYS A 483 6.55 -29.30 6.42
CA LYS A 483 5.80 -29.20 5.16
C LYS A 483 5.81 -27.76 4.65
N GLN A 484 6.88 -27.37 3.97
CA GLN A 484 6.92 -26.12 3.20
C GLN A 484 5.95 -26.25 2.03
N LEU A 485 4.68 -25.93 2.24
CA LEU A 485 3.60 -26.26 1.29
C LEU A 485 3.50 -25.23 0.15
N LEU A 486 4.16 -24.09 0.27
CA LEU A 486 4.06 -22.99 -0.67
C LEU A 486 5.45 -22.65 -1.19
N ASN A 487 5.76 -23.03 -2.43
CA ASN A 487 6.90 -22.48 -3.18
C ASN A 487 6.54 -21.07 -3.65
N TYR A 488 6.26 -20.18 -2.70
CA TYR A 488 5.88 -18.81 -2.98
C TYR A 488 7.12 -17.97 -3.26
N THR A 489 7.09 -17.23 -4.35
CA THR A 489 8.09 -16.21 -4.69
C THR A 489 7.45 -14.82 -4.62
N PRO A 490 8.19 -13.79 -4.21
CA PRO A 490 7.65 -12.44 -4.13
C PRO A 490 7.17 -11.97 -5.50
N GLN A 491 5.96 -11.40 -5.55
CA GLN A 491 5.31 -10.82 -6.71
C GLN A 491 5.40 -9.29 -6.72
N PHE A 492 5.49 -8.67 -5.53
CA PHE A 492 5.45 -7.22 -5.37
C PHE A 492 6.75 -6.63 -4.84
N SER A 493 7.90 -7.26 -5.10
CA SER A 493 9.21 -6.68 -4.82
C SER A 493 9.73 -5.81 -5.98
N PHE A 494 10.80 -5.04 -5.78
CA PHE A 494 11.44 -4.31 -6.87
C PHE A 494 12.00 -5.27 -7.92
N THR A 495 12.62 -6.37 -7.49
CA THR A 495 13.12 -7.42 -8.38
C THR A 495 11.98 -7.98 -9.23
N ALA A 496 10.92 -8.48 -8.60
CA ALA A 496 9.77 -9.09 -9.28
C ALA A 496 9.12 -8.12 -10.26
N THR A 497 8.97 -6.86 -9.86
CA THR A 497 8.33 -5.87 -10.73
C THR A 497 9.21 -5.48 -11.91
N ILE A 498 10.53 -5.31 -11.71
CA ILE A 498 11.45 -5.03 -12.83
C ILE A 498 11.50 -6.20 -13.79
N VAL A 499 11.57 -7.44 -13.28
CA VAL A 499 11.50 -8.66 -14.09
C VAL A 499 10.21 -8.70 -14.90
N SER A 500 9.06 -8.45 -14.29
CA SER A 500 7.77 -8.43 -14.96
C SER A 500 7.68 -7.32 -16.02
N SER A 501 8.09 -6.09 -15.69
CA SER A 501 8.10 -4.97 -16.65
C SER A 501 9.05 -5.23 -17.82
N LEU A 502 10.22 -5.80 -17.57
CA LEU A 502 11.21 -6.15 -18.59
C LEU A 502 10.68 -7.25 -19.53
N GLN A 503 10.14 -8.34 -18.96
CA GLN A 503 9.52 -9.42 -19.73
C GLN A 503 8.34 -8.92 -20.56
N ARG A 504 7.46 -8.11 -19.96
CA ARG A 504 6.30 -7.53 -20.65
C ARG A 504 6.72 -6.63 -21.81
N ALA A 505 7.68 -5.75 -21.59
CA ALA A 505 8.22 -4.88 -22.64
C ALA A 505 8.86 -5.70 -23.77
N GLY A 506 9.68 -6.71 -23.43
CA GLY A 506 10.32 -7.61 -24.39
C GLY A 506 9.32 -8.39 -25.24
N ASN A 507 8.34 -9.04 -24.59
CA ASN A 507 7.32 -9.84 -25.27
C ASN A 507 6.46 -8.98 -26.20
N LEU A 508 6.00 -7.80 -25.77
CA LEU A 508 5.18 -6.93 -26.60
C LEU A 508 5.94 -6.35 -27.80
N LEU A 509 7.23 -6.06 -27.65
CA LEU A 509 8.08 -5.67 -28.78
C LEU A 509 8.30 -6.84 -29.75
N GLN A 510 8.42 -8.07 -29.23
CA GLN A 510 8.52 -9.27 -30.04
C GLN A 510 7.23 -9.56 -30.80
N ASP A 511 6.07 -9.40 -30.16
CA ASP A 511 4.76 -9.56 -30.79
C ASP A 511 4.54 -8.51 -31.89
N LEU A 512 4.88 -7.25 -31.61
CA LEU A 512 4.83 -6.17 -32.61
C LEU A 512 5.72 -6.50 -33.82
N GLN A 513 6.96 -6.94 -33.58
CA GLN A 513 7.86 -7.37 -34.64
C GLN A 513 7.30 -8.58 -35.41
N HIS A 514 6.77 -9.57 -34.71
CA HIS A 514 6.23 -10.77 -35.32
C HIS A 514 5.06 -10.44 -36.22
N THR A 515 4.13 -9.60 -35.76
CA THR A 515 2.99 -9.11 -36.55
C THR A 515 3.45 -8.36 -37.81
N MET A 516 4.51 -7.55 -37.72
CA MET A 516 5.09 -6.91 -38.91
C MET A 516 5.73 -7.91 -39.88
N GLN A 517 6.41 -8.94 -39.37
CA GLN A 517 7.12 -9.94 -40.17
C GLN A 517 6.20 -10.96 -40.83
N THR A 518 5.15 -11.42 -40.16
CA THR A 518 4.20 -12.39 -40.74
C THR A 518 3.33 -11.76 -41.82
N ASN A 519 3.12 -10.45 -41.76
CA ASN A 519 2.37 -9.69 -42.74
C ASN A 519 3.24 -9.11 -43.86
N THR A 520 4.47 -9.62 -44.05
CA THR A 520 5.38 -9.18 -45.12
C THR A 520 4.80 -9.30 -46.51
N THR A 521 3.84 -10.19 -46.75
CA THR A 521 3.16 -10.31 -48.05
C THR A 521 2.42 -9.02 -48.41
N TYR A 522 1.78 -8.36 -47.43
CA TYR A 522 1.17 -7.04 -47.63
C TYR A 522 2.22 -5.96 -47.84
N LEU A 523 3.35 -6.03 -47.15
CA LEU A 523 4.45 -5.07 -47.28
C LEU A 523 5.16 -5.17 -48.64
N GLN A 524 5.29 -6.38 -49.18
CA GLN A 524 5.83 -6.63 -50.52
C GLN A 524 4.94 -5.99 -51.62
N PHE A 525 3.62 -5.97 -51.43
CA PHE A 525 2.70 -5.28 -52.35
C PHE A 525 2.92 -3.77 -52.43
N PHE A 526 3.56 -3.17 -51.42
CA PHE A 526 3.70 -1.73 -51.33
C PHE A 526 5.03 -1.17 -51.82
N HIS A 527 5.99 -2.02 -52.23
CA HIS A 527 7.23 -1.65 -52.94
C HIS A 527 7.70 -0.21 -52.69
N VAL A 528 7.87 0.17 -51.42
CA VAL A 528 8.67 1.34 -51.08
C VAL A 528 10.10 0.86 -51.26
N SER A 529 10.77 1.41 -52.28
CA SER A 529 12.13 1.10 -52.72
C SER A 529 13.22 1.46 -51.70
N SER A 530 12.97 1.22 -50.42
CA SER A 530 13.96 1.23 -49.35
C SER A 530 14.83 -0.01 -49.51
N SER A 531 16.14 0.21 -49.54
CA SER A 531 17.11 -0.85 -49.82
C SER A 531 17.06 -1.91 -48.70
N PRO A 532 17.19 -3.20 -49.02
CA PRO A 532 17.23 -4.28 -48.03
C PRO A 532 18.39 -4.22 -47.02
N LEU A 533 19.26 -3.19 -47.08
CA LEU A 533 20.43 -3.02 -46.21
C LEU A 533 20.09 -2.58 -44.77
N GLU A 534 18.97 -1.88 -44.53
CA GLU A 534 18.67 -1.34 -43.19
C GLU A 534 18.04 -2.38 -42.23
N PHE A 535 17.33 -3.38 -42.76
CA PHE A 535 16.74 -4.46 -41.94
C PHE A 535 17.80 -5.37 -41.29
N SER A 536 18.99 -5.48 -41.90
CA SER A 536 20.09 -6.31 -41.38
C SER A 536 20.63 -5.76 -40.05
N VAL A 537 20.84 -4.45 -39.95
CA VAL A 537 21.35 -3.78 -38.73
C VAL A 537 20.32 -3.93 -37.59
N MET A 538 19.02 -3.82 -37.91
CA MET A 538 17.94 -3.98 -36.94
C MET A 538 17.74 -5.42 -36.44
N SER A 539 18.10 -6.43 -37.24
CA SER A 539 17.98 -7.83 -36.83
C SER A 539 19.06 -8.23 -35.81
N THR A 540 20.24 -7.63 -35.91
CA THR A 540 21.39 -7.89 -35.03
C THR A 540 21.15 -7.31 -33.63
N SER A 541 20.61 -6.09 -33.55
CA SER A 541 20.26 -5.45 -32.27
C SER A 541 19.14 -6.16 -31.52
N SER A 542 18.20 -6.82 -32.22
CA SER A 542 17.12 -7.58 -31.57
C SER A 542 17.64 -8.79 -30.79
N LYS A 543 18.63 -9.51 -31.35
CA LYS A 543 19.23 -10.67 -30.67
C LYS A 543 20.06 -10.23 -29.47
N GLU A 544 20.78 -9.12 -29.60
CA GLU A 544 21.57 -8.54 -28.52
C GLU A 544 20.69 -8.08 -27.34
N VAL A 545 19.61 -7.35 -27.62
CA VAL A 545 18.64 -6.93 -26.58
C VAL A 545 18.02 -8.16 -25.90
N GLN A 546 17.63 -9.19 -26.67
CA GLN A 546 17.08 -10.41 -26.09
C GLN A 546 18.11 -11.16 -25.23
N GLN A 547 19.35 -11.25 -25.70
CA GLN A 547 20.43 -11.89 -24.96
C GLN A 547 20.70 -11.16 -23.65
N ARG A 548 20.89 -9.84 -23.69
CA ARG A 548 21.11 -9.03 -22.48
C ARG A 548 19.91 -9.08 -21.53
N SER A 549 18.69 -9.06 -22.07
CA SER A 549 17.48 -9.25 -21.27
C SER A 549 17.51 -10.60 -20.54
N ASN A 550 17.82 -11.69 -21.25
CA ASN A 550 17.95 -13.01 -20.64
C ASN A 550 19.08 -13.07 -19.60
N GLU A 551 20.22 -12.40 -19.83
CA GLU A 551 21.32 -12.31 -18.86
C GLU A 551 20.88 -11.59 -17.57
N VAL A 552 20.24 -10.42 -17.69
CA VAL A 552 19.69 -9.68 -16.55
C VAL A 552 18.61 -10.48 -15.83
N LEU A 553 17.70 -11.10 -16.57
CA LEU A 553 16.66 -11.96 -16.01
C LEU A 553 17.26 -13.15 -15.26
N ASN A 554 18.30 -13.79 -15.79
CA ASN A 554 18.99 -14.89 -15.12
C ASN A 554 19.72 -14.44 -13.84
N LYS A 555 20.29 -13.22 -13.83
CA LYS A 555 20.87 -12.61 -12.62
C LYS A 555 19.80 -12.38 -11.53
N LEU A 556 18.59 -11.96 -11.93
CA LEU A 556 17.51 -11.57 -11.02
C LEU A 556 16.58 -12.72 -10.59
N ALA A 557 16.37 -13.74 -11.43
CA ALA A 557 15.35 -14.77 -11.23
C ALA A 557 15.67 -15.76 -10.09
N GLY A 558 16.93 -15.81 -9.62
CA GLY A 558 17.36 -16.77 -8.61
C GLY A 558 17.17 -18.24 -9.04
N ASN A 559 17.41 -19.19 -8.14
CA ASN A 559 17.14 -20.60 -8.41
C ASN A 559 15.64 -20.89 -8.26
N ALA A 560 14.94 -21.10 -9.38
CA ALA A 560 13.48 -21.18 -9.49
C ALA A 560 12.77 -22.36 -8.78
N ALA A 561 13.48 -23.21 -8.04
CA ALA A 561 12.88 -24.42 -7.46
C ALA A 561 12.13 -24.15 -6.15
N MET A 562 12.68 -23.29 -5.30
CA MET A 562 12.16 -23.03 -3.95
C MET A 562 12.75 -21.72 -3.41
N TRP A 563 11.92 -20.87 -2.83
CA TRP A 563 12.38 -19.63 -2.18
C TRP A 563 12.92 -19.94 -0.78
N THR A 564 14.24 -19.85 -0.64
CA THR A 564 15.01 -20.20 0.56
C THR A 564 15.12 -19.02 1.53
N VAL A 565 15.71 -19.28 2.70
CA VAL A 565 16.01 -18.23 3.68
C VAL A 565 17.06 -17.27 3.09
N GLU A 566 18.07 -17.80 2.43
CA GLU A 566 19.13 -17.04 1.77
C GLU A 566 18.56 -16.10 0.70
N ASP A 567 17.56 -16.56 -0.06
CA ASP A 567 16.90 -15.75 -1.08
C ASP A 567 16.22 -14.51 -0.49
N VAL A 568 15.72 -14.54 0.74
CA VAL A 568 15.15 -13.36 1.41
C VAL A 568 16.21 -12.27 1.63
N PHE A 569 17.42 -12.65 2.04
CA PHE A 569 18.52 -11.71 2.26
C PHE A 569 19.08 -11.17 0.95
N VAL A 570 19.23 -12.03 -0.05
CA VAL A 570 19.64 -11.66 -1.41
C VAL A 570 18.64 -10.69 -2.02
N GLU A 571 17.35 -11.01 -1.93
CA GLU A 571 16.26 -10.18 -2.43
C GLU A 571 16.17 -8.83 -1.73
N HIS A 572 16.46 -8.76 -0.43
CA HIS A 572 16.58 -7.47 0.24
C HIS A 572 17.75 -6.64 -0.30
N GLY A 573 18.91 -7.27 -0.54
CA GLY A 573 20.05 -6.63 -1.19
C GLY A 573 19.68 -6.06 -2.56
N TRP A 574 18.97 -6.85 -3.38
CA TRP A 574 18.44 -6.39 -4.66
C TRP A 574 17.44 -5.25 -4.51
N ASN A 575 16.47 -5.36 -3.61
CA ASN A 575 15.48 -4.32 -3.36
C ASN A 575 16.12 -2.99 -2.96
N CYS A 576 17.17 -3.00 -2.13
CA CYS A 576 17.92 -1.79 -1.80
C CYS A 576 18.55 -1.15 -3.04
N ARG A 577 19.22 -1.93 -3.90
CA ARG A 577 19.87 -1.45 -5.13
C ARG A 577 18.87 -0.96 -6.18
N LEU A 578 17.79 -1.71 -6.37
CA LEU A 578 16.78 -1.46 -7.39
C LEU A 578 15.80 -0.35 -6.98
N SER A 579 15.71 0.00 -5.69
CA SER A 579 14.82 1.07 -5.21
C SER A 579 15.11 2.44 -5.82
N SER A 580 16.35 2.71 -6.24
CA SER A 580 16.73 3.94 -6.94
C SER A 580 16.41 3.94 -8.43
N LEU A 581 16.01 2.79 -9.00
CA LEU A 581 15.72 2.62 -10.43
C LEU A 581 14.27 2.90 -10.81
N GLY A 582 13.58 3.76 -10.07
CA GLY A 582 12.20 4.14 -10.36
C GLY A 582 12.00 4.68 -11.78
N ALA A 583 12.98 5.43 -12.30
CA ALA A 583 12.95 5.93 -13.68
C ALA A 583 13.09 4.81 -14.73
N THR A 584 13.98 3.85 -14.49
CA THR A 584 14.19 2.69 -15.38
C THR A 584 12.96 1.80 -15.43
N ARG A 585 12.34 1.54 -14.27
CA ARG A 585 11.05 0.83 -14.20
C ARG A 585 9.96 1.57 -14.99
N ALA A 586 9.80 2.87 -14.75
CA ALA A 586 8.80 3.67 -15.46
C ALA A 586 9.01 3.64 -16.98
N LEU A 587 10.28 3.67 -17.44
CA LEU A 587 10.62 3.54 -18.86
C LEU A 587 10.21 2.18 -19.42
N LEU A 588 10.43 1.07 -18.70
CA LEU A 588 10.00 -0.26 -19.14
C LEU A 588 8.46 -0.36 -19.23
N ASP A 589 7.75 0.21 -18.28
CA ASP A 589 6.28 0.25 -18.29
C ASP A 589 5.75 1.09 -19.47
N ASP A 590 6.36 2.26 -19.74
CA ASP A 590 6.03 3.11 -20.89
C ASP A 590 6.28 2.39 -22.23
N ILE A 591 7.41 1.66 -22.35
CA ILE A 591 7.72 0.82 -23.52
C ILE A 591 6.62 -0.22 -23.72
N ALA A 592 6.23 -0.94 -22.66
CA ALA A 592 5.19 -1.96 -22.73
C ALA A 592 3.84 -1.37 -23.16
N ILE A 593 3.42 -0.25 -22.57
CA ILE A 593 2.17 0.42 -22.92
C ILE A 593 2.19 0.85 -24.39
N ALA A 594 3.28 1.47 -24.84
CA ALA A 594 3.40 1.94 -26.21
C ALA A 594 3.44 0.78 -27.22
N ALA A 595 4.25 -0.25 -26.97
CA ALA A 595 4.33 -1.43 -27.83
C ALA A 595 2.96 -2.12 -27.95
N SER A 596 2.22 -2.26 -26.84
CA SER A 596 0.85 -2.79 -26.86
C SER A 596 -0.09 -1.91 -27.69
N SER A 597 0.01 -0.58 -27.59
CA SER A 597 -0.82 0.35 -28.35
C SER A 597 -0.56 0.25 -29.86
N PHE A 598 0.70 0.27 -30.27
CA PHE A 598 1.09 0.09 -31.68
C PHE A 598 0.68 -1.28 -32.21
N HIS A 599 0.87 -2.34 -31.41
CA HIS A 599 0.47 -3.69 -31.79
C HIS A 599 -1.04 -3.79 -32.05
N THR A 600 -1.88 -3.25 -31.16
CA THR A 600 -3.33 -3.22 -31.34
C THR A 600 -3.72 -2.43 -32.58
N VAL A 601 -3.19 -1.21 -32.77
CA VAL A 601 -3.51 -0.37 -33.95
C VAL A 601 -3.10 -1.06 -35.25
N LEU A 602 -1.93 -1.70 -35.27
CA LEU A 602 -1.44 -2.43 -36.43
C LEU A 602 -2.32 -3.66 -36.73
N ARG A 603 -2.63 -4.47 -35.71
CA ARG A 603 -3.48 -5.65 -35.85
C ARG A 603 -4.87 -5.28 -36.37
N ASP A 604 -5.51 -4.29 -35.74
CA ASP A 604 -6.85 -3.86 -36.14
C ASP A 604 -6.86 -3.33 -37.60
N ALA A 605 -5.80 -2.63 -38.02
CA ALA A 605 -5.65 -2.17 -39.40
C ALA A 605 -5.41 -3.32 -40.40
N LEU A 606 -4.75 -4.40 -39.98
CA LEU A 606 -4.55 -5.61 -40.79
C LEU A 606 -5.86 -6.42 -40.89
N GLU A 607 -6.62 -6.54 -39.81
CA GLU A 607 -7.94 -7.19 -39.81
C GLU A 607 -8.95 -6.44 -40.69
N GLU A 608 -8.93 -5.10 -40.68
CA GLU A 608 -9.72 -4.27 -41.62
C GLU A 608 -9.39 -4.60 -43.09
N LEU A 609 -8.16 -5.04 -43.39
CA LEU A 609 -7.69 -5.38 -44.74
C LEU A 609 -7.96 -6.82 -45.17
N ASP A 610 -8.14 -7.75 -44.23
CA ASP A 610 -8.40 -9.15 -44.59
C ASP A 610 -9.86 -9.37 -45.04
N GLY A 611 -10.75 -8.42 -44.71
CA GLY A 611 -12.16 -8.43 -45.10
C GLY A 611 -12.45 -8.13 -46.58
N ASP A 612 -11.99 -9.00 -47.50
CA ASP A 612 -12.38 -9.32 -48.89
C ASP A 612 -12.99 -8.22 -49.83
N LYS A 613 -12.81 -6.94 -49.52
CA LYS A 613 -13.26 -5.81 -50.33
C LYS A 613 -12.09 -5.25 -51.12
N GLN A 614 -12.33 -4.81 -52.35
CA GLN A 614 -11.37 -4.00 -53.11
C GLN A 614 -11.02 -2.74 -52.29
N HIS A 615 -9.94 -2.81 -51.52
CA HIS A 615 -9.50 -1.72 -50.65
C HIS A 615 -9.19 -0.48 -51.45
N ARG A 616 -9.75 0.66 -51.05
CA ARG A 616 -9.52 1.93 -51.73
C ARG A 616 -8.05 2.31 -51.55
N SER A 617 -7.49 3.05 -52.51
CA SER A 617 -6.12 3.59 -52.42
C SER A 617 -5.87 4.34 -51.09
N ARG A 618 -6.91 4.94 -50.50
CA ARG A 618 -6.85 5.63 -49.22
C ARG A 618 -6.56 4.69 -48.04
N ASP A 619 -7.19 3.53 -47.99
CA ASP A 619 -7.05 2.55 -46.89
C ASP A 619 -5.65 1.95 -46.91
N ARG A 620 -5.15 1.68 -48.12
CA ARG A 620 -3.76 1.27 -48.35
C ARG A 620 -2.73 2.29 -47.87
N ARG A 621 -2.93 3.58 -48.15
CA ARG A 621 -2.05 4.66 -47.64
C ARG A 621 -2.15 4.83 -46.13
N ARG A 622 -3.31 4.57 -45.54
CA ARG A 622 -3.49 4.57 -44.08
C ARG A 622 -2.68 3.43 -43.45
N LEU A 623 -2.81 2.20 -43.96
CA LEU A 623 -2.03 1.07 -43.49
C LEU A 623 -0.53 1.33 -43.60
N LEU A 624 -0.06 1.82 -44.75
CA LEU A 624 1.37 2.12 -44.94
C LEU A 624 1.91 3.07 -43.89
N ARG A 625 1.14 4.08 -43.51
CA ARG A 625 1.52 4.99 -42.42
C ARG A 625 1.56 4.28 -41.08
N ILE A 626 0.56 3.46 -40.76
CA ILE A 626 0.52 2.69 -39.51
C ILE A 626 1.71 1.74 -39.39
N VAL A 627 2.06 1.03 -40.48
CA VAL A 627 3.23 0.15 -40.53
C VAL A 627 4.51 0.96 -40.32
N ALA A 628 4.70 2.04 -41.07
CA ALA A 628 5.89 2.86 -40.96
C ALA A 628 6.05 3.44 -39.53
N SER A 629 4.96 3.92 -38.93
CA SER A 629 4.96 4.41 -37.55
C SER A 629 5.29 3.30 -36.55
N SER A 630 4.78 2.08 -36.79
CA SER A 630 5.08 0.91 -35.94
C SER A 630 6.54 0.48 -36.04
N GLU A 631 7.15 0.58 -37.22
CA GLU A 631 8.57 0.27 -37.45
C GLU A 631 9.50 1.24 -36.72
N VAL A 632 9.19 2.54 -36.80
CA VAL A 632 9.93 3.57 -36.06
C VAL A 632 9.75 3.41 -34.57
N ALA A 633 8.51 3.19 -34.11
CA ALA A 633 8.24 2.91 -32.71
C ALA A 633 9.04 1.70 -32.21
N LEU A 634 9.05 0.59 -32.95
CA LEU A 634 9.83 -0.61 -32.62
C LEU A 634 11.33 -0.29 -32.49
N THR A 635 11.89 0.53 -33.38
CA THR A 635 13.30 0.95 -33.34
C THR A 635 13.61 1.77 -32.10
N VAL A 636 12.80 2.81 -31.85
CA VAL A 636 12.96 3.72 -30.70
C VAL A 636 12.83 2.97 -29.38
N TYR A 637 11.84 2.09 -29.27
CA TYR A 637 11.62 1.34 -28.04
C TYR A 637 12.64 0.22 -27.80
N ARG A 638 13.25 -0.33 -28.86
CA ARG A 638 14.43 -1.20 -28.74
C ARG A 638 15.67 -0.46 -28.23
N PHE A 639 15.84 0.79 -28.66
CA PHE A 639 16.88 1.65 -28.08
C PHE A 639 16.59 1.94 -26.61
N ALA A 640 15.34 2.28 -26.28
CA ALA A 640 14.92 2.56 -24.91
C ALA A 640 15.12 1.37 -23.96
N ILE A 641 14.75 0.15 -24.38
CA ILE A 641 14.96 -1.07 -23.57
C ILE A 641 16.45 -1.38 -23.42
N PHE A 642 17.28 -1.13 -24.43
CA PHE A 642 18.73 -1.26 -24.31
C PHE A 642 19.30 -0.31 -23.24
N VAL A 643 18.85 0.95 -23.23
CA VAL A 643 19.23 1.93 -22.21
C VAL A 643 18.77 1.48 -20.81
N ALA A 644 17.55 0.93 -20.70
CA ALA A 644 17.06 0.38 -19.44
C ALA A 644 17.90 -0.81 -18.96
N LEU A 645 18.27 -1.74 -19.86
CA LEU A 645 19.14 -2.87 -19.57
C LEU A 645 20.54 -2.42 -19.13
N GLN A 646 21.12 -1.41 -19.77
CA GLN A 646 22.40 -0.85 -19.34
C GLN A 646 22.31 -0.26 -17.93
N SER A 647 21.25 0.49 -17.64
CA SER A 647 21.02 1.02 -16.28
C SER A 647 20.84 -0.08 -15.24
N LEU A 648 20.26 -1.22 -15.61
CA LEU A 648 20.13 -2.39 -14.74
C LEU A 648 21.49 -3.04 -14.52
N ASP A 649 22.24 -3.34 -15.58
CA ASP A 649 23.59 -3.91 -15.47
C ASP A 649 24.50 -3.05 -14.60
N ASP A 650 24.50 -1.72 -14.77
CA ASP A 650 25.30 -0.80 -13.94
C ASP A 650 24.93 -0.92 -12.44
N ALA A 651 23.65 -1.17 -12.13
CA ALA A 651 23.20 -1.38 -10.75
C ALA A 651 23.54 -2.78 -10.21
N LEU A 652 23.56 -3.80 -11.08
CA LEU A 652 23.83 -5.19 -10.72
C LEU A 652 25.34 -5.46 -10.57
N ASP A 653 26.16 -4.86 -11.44
CA ASP A 653 27.62 -5.07 -11.55
C ASP A 653 28.43 -4.26 -10.53
N THR A 654 27.78 -3.61 -9.55
CA THR A 654 28.48 -3.08 -8.38
C THR A 654 29.01 -4.25 -7.52
N ASP A 655 30.18 -4.73 -7.93
CA ASP A 655 30.97 -5.78 -7.30
C ASP A 655 31.15 -5.45 -5.81
N GLY A 656 30.44 -6.22 -4.98
CA GLY A 656 30.39 -6.02 -3.54
C GLY A 656 28.96 -6.08 -3.02
N ILE A 657 28.49 -7.29 -2.71
CA ILE A 657 27.52 -7.47 -1.61
C ILE A 657 28.30 -7.24 -0.29
N GLU A 658 29.05 -6.14 -0.17
CA GLU A 658 29.50 -5.68 1.14
C GLU A 658 28.31 -4.98 1.79
N GLU A 659 28.16 -5.17 3.11
CA GLU A 659 26.97 -4.87 3.91
C GLU A 659 26.19 -3.60 3.46
N PRO A 660 24.83 -3.63 3.49
CA PRO A 660 23.93 -2.57 3.02
C PRO A 660 24.19 -1.13 3.51
N ARG A 661 25.09 -0.94 4.48
CA ARG A 661 25.34 0.32 5.20
C ARG A 661 26.00 1.41 4.36
N ARG A 662 26.63 1.09 3.22
CA ARG A 662 27.33 2.10 2.38
C ARG A 662 26.48 2.70 1.25
N ILE A 663 25.25 2.25 1.02
CA ILE A 663 24.50 2.55 -0.22
C ILE A 663 23.86 3.96 -0.25
N HIS A 664 23.80 4.69 0.88
CA HIS A 664 23.11 6.00 0.93
C HIS A 664 23.78 7.17 0.16
N ASN A 665 24.89 6.97 -0.57
CA ASN A 665 25.62 8.03 -1.29
C ASN A 665 25.89 7.73 -2.78
N LEU A 666 25.12 6.86 -3.44
CA LEU A 666 25.27 6.61 -4.88
C LEU A 666 24.54 7.66 -5.72
N ASN A 667 25.18 8.81 -5.94
CA ASN A 667 24.93 9.64 -7.12
C ASN A 667 25.67 9.01 -8.32
N ALA A 668 25.15 7.88 -8.82
CA ALA A 668 25.72 7.22 -9.98
C ALA A 668 25.47 8.08 -11.23
N THR A 669 26.53 8.56 -11.86
CA THR A 669 26.46 9.20 -13.18
C THR A 669 26.43 8.10 -14.23
N LEU A 670 25.35 7.99 -15.00
CA LEU A 670 25.15 6.92 -15.96
C LEU A 670 26.08 7.12 -17.19
N ARG A 671 27.00 6.20 -17.43
CA ARG A 671 27.91 6.24 -18.60
C ARG A 671 27.46 5.20 -19.63
N ILE A 672 26.55 5.60 -20.52
CA ILE A 672 26.10 4.73 -21.62
C ILE A 672 27.19 4.68 -22.71
N ARG A 673 27.75 3.50 -22.99
CA ARG A 673 28.54 3.25 -24.20
C ARG A 673 27.65 2.57 -25.23
N LEU A 674 27.31 3.28 -26.30
CA LEU A 674 26.56 2.75 -27.44
C LEU A 674 27.52 2.55 -28.61
N SER A 675 27.28 1.56 -29.47
CA SER A 675 28.00 1.47 -30.74
C SER A 675 27.59 2.65 -31.65
N ASP A 676 28.55 3.21 -32.38
CA ASP A 676 28.30 4.35 -33.27
C ASP A 676 27.24 4.02 -34.33
N GLU A 677 27.18 2.77 -34.79
CA GLU A 677 26.20 2.26 -35.75
C GLU A 677 24.77 2.29 -35.20
N PHE A 678 24.57 1.92 -33.94
CA PHE A 678 23.24 1.91 -33.32
C PHE A 678 22.72 3.33 -33.07
N LEU A 679 23.59 4.24 -32.65
CA LEU A 679 23.29 5.66 -32.49
C LEU A 679 22.94 6.32 -33.83
N HIS A 680 23.66 5.99 -34.90
CA HIS A 680 23.36 6.52 -36.24
C HIS A 680 22.02 5.99 -36.75
N GLY A 681 21.74 4.69 -36.63
CA GLY A 681 20.45 4.11 -37.02
C GLY A 681 19.26 4.75 -36.28
N ALA A 682 19.30 4.80 -34.94
CA ALA A 682 18.21 5.40 -34.16
C ALA A 682 18.00 6.90 -34.49
N ARG A 683 19.09 7.63 -34.73
CA ARG A 683 19.07 9.04 -35.13
C ARG A 683 18.44 9.24 -36.50
N ASP A 684 18.90 8.49 -37.51
CA ASP A 684 18.46 8.66 -38.90
C ASP A 684 16.97 8.29 -39.04
N THR A 685 16.52 7.24 -38.35
CA THR A 685 15.11 6.86 -38.27
C THR A 685 14.27 7.93 -37.55
N SER A 686 14.76 8.49 -36.44
CA SER A 686 14.04 9.52 -35.68
C SER A 686 13.93 10.85 -36.45
N ILE A 687 14.99 11.25 -37.16
CA ILE A 687 15.01 12.47 -37.98
C ILE A 687 14.05 12.34 -39.17
N ALA A 688 14.04 11.18 -39.84
CA ALA A 688 13.14 10.92 -40.96
C ALA A 688 11.66 10.97 -40.55
N PHE A 689 11.34 10.57 -39.31
CA PHE A 689 9.96 10.45 -38.82
C PHE A 689 9.43 11.69 -38.11
N ALA A 690 10.28 12.43 -37.37
CA ALA A 690 9.89 13.71 -36.75
C ALA A 690 9.47 14.76 -37.80
N GLN A 691 9.87 14.56 -39.07
CA GLN A 691 9.42 15.36 -40.20
C GLN A 691 8.00 14.99 -40.68
N GLN A 692 7.39 13.92 -40.16
CA GLN A 692 6.12 13.35 -40.67
C GLN A 692 4.99 13.17 -39.64
N ASP A 693 5.25 13.10 -38.32
CA ASP A 693 4.20 12.79 -37.32
C ASP A 693 4.44 13.40 -35.91
N GLU A 694 3.40 14.00 -35.30
CA GLU A 694 3.46 14.71 -34.01
C GLU A 694 3.57 13.77 -32.78
N LEU A 695 3.01 12.55 -32.86
CA LEU A 695 3.03 11.57 -31.76
C LEU A 695 4.44 11.05 -31.42
N CYS A 696 5.35 11.06 -32.40
CA CYS A 696 6.73 10.63 -32.23
C CYS A 696 7.56 11.67 -31.45
N ALA A 697 7.22 12.96 -31.58
CA ALA A 697 7.90 14.05 -30.89
C ALA A 697 7.73 13.97 -29.35
N GLU A 698 6.58 13.53 -28.86
CA GLU A 698 6.35 13.37 -27.42
C GLU A 698 7.18 12.21 -26.83
N SER A 699 7.29 11.10 -27.56
CA SER A 699 8.10 9.94 -27.14
C SER A 699 9.59 10.29 -27.12
N LEU A 700 10.07 11.03 -28.12
CA LEU A 700 11.44 11.56 -28.17
C LEU A 700 11.72 12.57 -27.04
N LEU A 701 10.76 13.44 -26.73
CA LEU A 701 10.87 14.39 -25.62
C LEU A 701 10.97 13.67 -24.27
N ARG A 702 10.20 12.59 -24.04
CA ARG A 702 10.31 11.79 -22.81
C ARG A 702 11.67 11.10 -22.70
N LEU A 703 12.20 10.60 -23.81
CA LEU A 703 13.52 9.99 -23.89
C LEU A 703 14.64 11.01 -23.63
N ASP A 704 14.48 12.24 -24.14
CA ASP A 704 15.39 13.37 -23.91
C ASP A 704 15.36 13.83 -22.44
N ILE A 705 14.17 13.97 -21.85
CA ILE A 705 13.99 14.24 -20.41
C ILE A 705 14.67 13.16 -19.56
N PHE A 706 14.56 11.89 -19.95
CA PHE A 706 15.24 10.79 -19.27
C PHE A 706 16.77 10.90 -19.40
N ALA A 707 17.31 11.12 -20.61
CA ALA A 707 18.75 11.23 -20.84
C ALA A 707 19.38 12.42 -20.08
N VAL A 708 18.69 13.56 -20.04
CA VAL A 708 19.10 14.75 -19.28
C VAL A 708 19.10 14.47 -17.78
N ARG A 709 18.08 13.78 -17.24
CA ARG A 709 18.01 13.40 -15.82
C ARG A 709 19.16 12.49 -15.38
N GLN A 710 19.70 11.67 -16.28
CA GLN A 710 20.80 10.74 -15.99
C GLN A 710 22.20 11.34 -16.20
N GLY A 711 22.29 12.65 -16.48
CA GLY A 711 23.58 13.34 -16.66
C GLY A 711 24.28 13.04 -17.99
N SER A 712 23.56 12.48 -18.96
CA SER A 712 24.13 12.12 -20.27
C SER A 712 24.03 13.31 -21.23
N GLY A 713 25.07 14.16 -21.26
CA GLY A 713 25.12 15.38 -22.09
C GLY A 713 25.28 15.16 -23.61
N TYR A 714 25.39 13.90 -24.05
CA TYR A 714 25.72 13.57 -25.44
C TYR A 714 24.59 13.84 -26.44
N VAL A 715 23.32 13.68 -26.05
CA VAL A 715 22.17 13.97 -26.93
C VAL A 715 22.05 15.48 -27.20
N CYS A 716 22.26 16.31 -26.16
CA CYS A 716 22.14 17.76 -26.25
C CYS A 716 23.26 18.45 -27.07
N GLN A 717 24.50 17.94 -27.04
CA GLN A 717 25.59 18.54 -27.82
C GLN A 717 25.44 18.26 -29.33
N TYR A 718 24.89 17.09 -29.70
CA TYR A 718 24.81 16.69 -31.11
C TYR A 718 23.58 17.26 -31.84
N LEU A 719 22.43 17.39 -31.16
CA LEU A 719 21.22 18.01 -31.74
C LEU A 719 21.44 19.51 -32.00
N ASN A 720 22.03 20.24 -31.05
CA ASN A 720 22.35 21.66 -31.22
C ASN A 720 23.41 21.93 -32.30
N SER A 721 24.38 21.03 -32.47
CA SER A 721 25.41 21.16 -33.52
C SER A 721 24.89 20.95 -34.95
N SER A 722 23.78 20.20 -35.09
CA SER A 722 23.16 19.93 -36.39
C SER A 722 22.23 21.06 -36.83
N GLN A 723 21.53 21.69 -35.88
CA GLN A 723 20.68 22.86 -36.13
C GLN A 723 21.52 24.08 -36.53
N ALA A 724 22.71 24.26 -35.91
CA ALA A 724 23.65 25.31 -36.26
C ALA A 724 24.35 25.14 -37.63
N LYS A 725 24.30 23.94 -38.23
CA LYS A 725 24.89 23.66 -39.56
C LYS A 725 23.90 23.84 -40.73
N GLN A 726 22.61 23.96 -40.46
CA GLN A 726 21.59 24.11 -41.51
C GLN A 726 21.16 25.56 -41.77
N ASP A 727 21.43 26.49 -40.86
CA ASP A 727 21.13 27.93 -41.05
C ASP A 727 22.27 28.66 -41.79
N GLY A 728 22.49 28.23 -43.03
CA GLY A 728 23.39 28.87 -43.99
C GLY A 728 22.67 29.72 -45.02
N HIS A 729 21.65 30.52 -44.66
CA HIS A 729 21.15 31.60 -45.52
C HIS A 729 20.56 32.77 -44.72
N VAL A 730 20.88 33.98 -45.20
CA VAL A 730 20.72 35.29 -44.57
C VAL A 730 19.25 35.71 -44.39
N GLY A 731 18.89 36.07 -43.16
CA GLY A 731 17.69 36.84 -42.80
C GLY A 731 17.76 37.29 -41.33
N LEU A 732 18.03 38.58 -41.11
CA LEU A 732 18.25 39.23 -39.81
C LEU A 732 17.08 39.06 -38.82
N LEU A 733 17.35 38.58 -37.59
CA LEU A 733 16.75 38.97 -36.29
C LEU A 733 17.58 38.35 -35.13
N PRO A 734 17.59 38.93 -33.91
CA PRO A 734 18.81 39.06 -33.11
C PRO A 734 19.15 37.85 -32.23
N SER A 735 20.42 37.47 -32.30
CA SER A 735 21.12 36.54 -31.42
C SER A 735 21.36 37.14 -30.03
N ARG A 736 20.81 36.50 -28.98
CA ARG A 736 21.35 36.56 -27.61
C ARG A 736 21.10 35.25 -26.88
N VAL A 737 22.05 34.34 -26.99
CA VAL A 737 22.33 33.34 -25.95
C VAL A 737 23.83 33.43 -25.67
N ALA A 738 24.19 34.00 -24.53
CA ALA A 738 25.56 34.04 -24.06
C ALA A 738 25.93 32.65 -23.52
N ALA A 739 26.85 31.97 -24.19
CA ALA A 739 27.51 30.79 -23.64
C ALA A 739 28.36 31.24 -22.44
N THR A 740 27.98 30.81 -21.23
CA THR A 740 28.84 30.92 -20.05
C THR A 740 29.60 29.60 -19.91
N GLN A 741 30.89 29.68 -20.23
CA GLN A 741 31.88 28.64 -19.99
C GLN A 741 32.06 28.50 -18.47
N ILE A 742 31.72 27.34 -17.90
CA ILE A 742 31.99 27.03 -16.50
C ILE A 742 33.28 26.22 -16.46
N ASP A 743 34.36 26.88 -16.04
CA ASP A 743 35.63 26.23 -15.74
C ASP A 743 35.49 25.31 -14.51
N SER A 744 36.08 24.13 -14.62
CA SER A 744 36.10 23.12 -13.57
C SER A 744 37.34 23.29 -12.70
N HIS A 745 37.15 23.79 -11.47
CA HIS A 745 38.09 23.61 -10.38
C HIS A 745 37.40 23.00 -9.16
N PRO A 746 37.98 21.97 -8.52
CA PRO A 746 37.41 21.35 -7.33
C PRO A 746 37.68 22.23 -6.11
N VAL A 747 36.63 22.74 -5.47
CA VAL A 747 36.74 23.38 -4.15
C VAL A 747 36.57 22.32 -3.09
N GLN A 748 37.66 21.99 -2.39
CA GLN A 748 37.61 21.25 -1.12
C GLN A 748 37.03 22.13 -0.03
N TRP A 749 36.01 21.64 0.69
CA TRP A 749 35.54 22.24 1.94
C TRP A 749 35.87 21.32 3.11
N SER A 750 36.71 21.80 4.02
CA SER A 750 37.00 21.16 5.30
C SER A 750 35.94 21.54 6.34
N ARG A 751 35.52 20.56 7.15
CA ARG A 751 34.68 20.75 8.34
C ARG A 751 35.41 21.58 9.40
N ALA A 752 34.69 22.53 10.01
CA ALA A 752 35.02 23.08 11.32
C ALA A 752 33.76 23.07 12.20
N ASP A 753 33.95 22.65 13.45
CA ASP A 753 32.93 22.39 14.47
C ASP A 753 32.47 23.67 15.20
N SER A 754 31.14 23.83 15.35
CA SER A 754 30.34 24.49 16.44
C SER A 754 30.63 25.95 16.91
N PRO A 755 29.79 26.58 17.78
CA PRO A 755 28.32 26.77 17.78
C PRO A 755 27.86 28.26 18.02
N LEU A 756 26.54 28.52 17.89
CA LEU A 756 25.74 29.69 18.38
C LEU A 756 26.00 31.10 17.79
N PHE A 757 25.02 31.68 17.07
CA PHE A 757 24.33 32.95 17.43
C PHE A 757 23.16 33.31 16.49
N ASN A 758 22.31 34.18 17.01
CA ASN A 758 20.95 34.56 16.63
C ASN A 758 20.90 35.85 15.76
N CYS A 759 19.72 36.11 15.18
CA CYS A 759 19.19 37.37 14.59
C CYS A 759 19.43 37.68 13.10
N GLY A 760 18.33 38.13 12.46
CA GLY A 760 18.36 39.23 11.48
C GLY A 760 17.73 38.92 10.13
N GLY A 761 16.46 39.30 9.95
CA GLY A 761 15.79 39.23 8.66
C GLY A 761 16.46 40.11 7.61
N GLN A 762 16.75 39.52 6.46
CA GLN A 762 16.87 40.19 5.17
C GLN A 762 16.36 39.23 4.08
N SER A 763 15.37 39.70 3.33
CA SER A 763 14.80 38.99 2.18
C SER A 763 15.84 38.89 1.05
N CYS A 764 16.34 37.69 0.78
CA CYS A 764 17.03 37.41 -0.47
C CYS A 764 16.01 37.39 -1.61
N GLN A 765 16.04 38.41 -2.48
CA GLN A 765 15.33 38.39 -3.76
C GLN A 765 15.97 37.33 -4.67
N THR A 766 15.27 36.23 -4.90
CA THR A 766 15.57 35.27 -5.97
C THR A 766 15.14 35.88 -7.31
N LYS A 767 16.09 36.05 -8.24
CA LYS A 767 15.78 36.37 -9.64
C LYS A 767 15.02 35.20 -10.27
N VAL A 768 13.73 35.39 -10.53
CA VAL A 768 12.91 34.49 -11.33
C VAL A 768 13.09 34.87 -12.79
N GLY A 769 13.62 33.95 -13.60
CA GLY A 769 13.62 34.07 -15.06
C GLY A 769 12.39 33.38 -15.64
N THR A 770 11.65 34.08 -16.50
CA THR A 770 10.54 33.51 -17.28
C THR A 770 11.05 33.09 -18.65
N MET A 771 10.78 31.85 -19.05
CA MET A 771 11.03 31.35 -20.39
C MET A 771 9.69 31.15 -21.10
N ASN A 772 9.52 31.81 -22.26
CA ASN A 772 8.32 31.70 -23.08
C ASN A 772 8.61 30.75 -24.25
N ILE A 773 7.81 29.70 -24.38
CA ILE A 773 7.85 28.79 -25.52
C ILE A 773 6.49 28.84 -26.21
N ALA A 774 6.49 29.04 -27.52
CA ALA A 774 5.28 29.06 -28.35
C ALA A 774 5.14 27.70 -29.06
N LEU A 775 4.02 27.01 -28.81
CA LEU A 775 3.60 25.83 -29.54
C LEU A 775 2.17 26.05 -30.03
N GLY A 776 1.94 25.95 -31.34
CA GLY A 776 0.61 25.76 -31.93
C GLY A 776 -0.51 26.70 -31.47
N GLY A 777 -0.23 27.99 -31.23
CA GLY A 777 -1.27 28.99 -30.92
C GLY A 777 -1.68 29.13 -29.44
N GLN A 778 -1.07 28.40 -28.50
CA GLN A 778 -1.21 28.68 -27.07
C GLN A 778 0.15 29.02 -26.41
N ARG A 779 0.14 30.01 -25.51
CA ARG A 779 1.31 30.44 -24.75
C ARG A 779 1.28 29.78 -23.37
N ALA A 780 2.33 29.03 -23.03
CA ALA A 780 2.58 28.56 -21.67
C ALA A 780 3.75 29.36 -21.06
N ASN A 781 3.57 29.86 -19.84
CA ASN A 781 4.62 30.53 -19.07
C ASN A 781 5.21 29.54 -18.07
N ILE A 782 6.52 29.30 -18.13
CA ILE A 782 7.23 28.45 -17.16
C ILE A 782 8.04 29.35 -16.22
N HIS A 783 7.81 29.23 -14.92
CA HIS A 783 8.60 29.88 -13.87
C HIS A 783 9.63 28.91 -13.32
N VAL A 784 10.92 29.26 -13.42
CA VAL A 784 12.02 28.45 -12.89
C VAL A 784 12.61 29.12 -11.65
N GLY A 785 12.54 28.43 -10.51
CA GLY A 785 13.20 28.80 -9.26
C GLY A 785 14.14 27.69 -8.79
N ARG A 786 15.29 28.07 -8.21
CA ARG A 786 16.34 27.14 -7.75
C ARG A 786 16.17 26.88 -6.25
N TRP A 787 15.68 25.71 -5.86
CA TRP A 787 15.70 25.21 -4.47
C TRP A 787 16.43 23.86 -4.44
N ASN A 788 17.28 23.68 -3.43
CA ASN A 788 17.93 22.40 -3.16
C ASN A 788 16.83 21.39 -2.79
N ASP A 789 16.93 20.20 -3.37
CA ASP A 789 16.00 19.06 -3.29
C ASP A 789 14.80 19.14 -4.26
N CYS A 790 14.95 18.44 -5.39
CA CYS A 790 14.08 18.52 -6.56
C CYS A 790 12.74 17.76 -6.41
N ILE A 791 11.63 18.48 -6.48
CA ILE A 791 10.38 18.00 -7.12
C ILE A 791 9.89 19.11 -8.05
N LEU A 792 9.74 18.79 -9.35
CA LEU A 792 9.15 19.68 -10.34
C LEU A 792 7.75 19.16 -10.68
N CYS A 793 6.70 19.89 -10.31
CA CYS A 793 5.32 19.59 -10.72
C CYS A 793 4.99 20.29 -12.04
N LEU A 794 4.56 19.51 -13.04
CA LEU A 794 3.93 20.02 -14.26
C LEU A 794 2.42 20.12 -14.03
N SER A 795 1.87 21.32 -14.10
CA SER A 795 0.43 21.58 -14.14
C SER A 795 0.06 22.02 -15.54
N THR A 796 -0.83 21.28 -16.20
CA THR A 796 -1.52 21.74 -17.42
C THR A 796 -2.66 22.66 -16.99
N GLY A 797 -2.59 23.92 -17.40
CA GLY A 797 -3.41 25.00 -16.88
C GLY A 797 -4.91 24.83 -17.12
N GLY A 798 -5.67 24.94 -16.03
CA GLY A 798 -7.02 25.51 -16.03
C GLY A 798 -6.94 26.88 -15.35
N ASN A 799 -7.44 27.92 -16.03
CA ASN A 799 -7.48 29.31 -15.58
C ASN A 799 -8.06 29.44 -14.15
N PRO A 800 -7.45 30.29 -13.30
CA PRO A 800 -8.29 31.21 -12.54
C PRO A 800 -7.71 32.64 -12.60
N GLY A 801 -8.57 33.59 -12.93
CA GLY A 801 -8.30 34.99 -12.70
C GLY A 801 -8.52 35.32 -11.22
N TRP A 802 -7.59 36.15 -10.72
CA TRP A 802 -7.52 36.83 -9.42
C TRP A 802 -6.84 36.07 -8.28
#